data_AF-A0A094EDL8-F1
#
_entry.id   AF-A0A094EDL8-F1
#
_cell.length_a   1.000
_cell.length_b   1.000
_cell.length_c   1.000
_cell.angle_alpha   90.00
_cell.angle_beta   90.00
_cell.angle_gamma   90.00
#
_symmetry.space_group_name_H-M   'P 1'
#
loop_
_entity.id
_entity.type
_entity.pdbx_description
1 polymer ?
#
loop_
_entity_poly.entity_id
_entity_poly.type
_entity_poly.pdbx_seq_one_letter_code
_entity_poly.pdbx_strand_id
1 'polypeptide(L)'
;MGFLHKVVGHFINLFVFGWDFGLFILNILTPSRKPGHVVPAHAAGHGLSWPEYIPPKDGDSRSACPMLNAMANHGILPHDGKNIAFKDLNVKIRQTFNFAPTFCFFVPKFAADFLDRSYWSGHFDLAELSLHNAIEHDGSLTRQDAALVPDQSKPDLKLVQDLLEEATGTMPDGCPRLTIPDLSRALSKRRVDARKTNKDYTEDFFHNIFGSSNSSTMLTLFGGSIADLTPMLKEERFSENWEPRVLSRFGLTMAKFNGTVIPVERGVDTKSIVQAEGEALQKIKQPKGSLGLVNVGDDDPRMSRRTYLRDALRLDGWEVNMVGSLSSGEMKDKNHEAVPGDIITDAQKRLRNSVGFKPNVVIINLGTNDAVNDVDVSQAGIRLESVLDEIWGAEGMAETCIMLSTLIPNTAEVAARNRPIIDSQFRALVDKRAGQNCIYLADMEPNGEEWFTIEDDFLMRENPHTHPNSNLEQDNGHRKMAAIFYQAINQAASDDKIVAAGDFGVSEPVCDKFDGTGIDAGGKTQRGSGYEDHEYSHDSEEMPIIWTFDSQWDRDQWRFARLFSPDYDDLVAWVQSDDDFSAIYATWYSGDLHACSGRDDWLAMNEDGSVATNTNSRSCRKGVVGDGLDVAWREVSAFGNLPKQEYVYMQHSKVGDDHRFEMRVWKNLGKGGTKIRVDGHKYCNMMGHDDGSVDYVWAYQGGEMEMWSNRAKKTITDDDPDGFWDYSGIIRSPPREMHRKDLHLADWDGDGDCDIIYVDPDNNNAIEVWLNERPQEGTWEWTHLSNPAPSVTCSESRGIGINDLAVRFADLTNNSRPDYLCIKPDGYISAFLHLEDGSWENAGQIKSPEGKDRANLRWADVNGDGLDDMIWIEKFSGDTWVWYNGGRGSPETGGGSSFHWRRQDQRAYAGLAAGSCIFYADLDGNGRADEHYVLGSFNNIAYTSMSPSCGLSDVTGDDDDMDGDLPEPPTLNPTV
;
A
#
# COMPACT_ATOMS: atom_id res chain seq x y z
N MET A 1 0.14 -22.05 55.73
CA MET A 1 1.46 -22.54 55.25
C MET A 1 2.05 -21.72 54.09
N GLY A 2 1.30 -20.85 53.39
CA GLY A 2 1.78 -20.16 52.18
C GLY A 2 2.84 -19.04 52.37
N PHE A 3 2.88 -18.34 53.51
CA PHE A 3 3.85 -17.24 53.71
C PHE A 3 5.27 -17.75 53.98
N LEU A 4 5.41 -18.75 54.85
CA LEU A 4 6.71 -19.35 55.18
C LEU A 4 7.31 -20.09 53.97
N HIS A 5 6.47 -20.74 53.14
CA HIS A 5 6.90 -21.42 51.91
C HIS A 5 7.43 -20.43 50.85
N LYS A 6 6.76 -19.28 50.66
CA LYS A 6 7.21 -18.23 49.73
C LYS A 6 8.51 -17.56 50.18
N VAL A 7 8.67 -17.30 51.48
CA VAL A 7 9.89 -16.72 52.05
C VAL A 7 11.07 -17.68 51.93
N VAL A 8 10.89 -18.96 52.28
CA VAL A 8 11.94 -19.99 52.17
C VAL A 8 12.33 -20.24 50.70
N GLY A 9 11.35 -20.30 49.78
CA GLY A 9 11.61 -20.44 48.35
C GLY A 9 12.46 -19.30 47.76
N HIS A 10 12.22 -18.06 48.21
CA HIS A 10 13.01 -16.91 47.77
C HIS A 10 14.49 -17.00 48.20
N PHE A 11 14.77 -17.40 49.45
CA PHE A 11 16.14 -17.59 49.92
C PHE A 11 16.86 -18.74 49.20
N ILE A 12 16.15 -19.83 48.89
CA ILE A 12 16.70 -20.95 48.12
C ILE A 12 17.10 -20.48 46.71
N ASN A 13 16.25 -19.72 46.03
CA ASN A 13 16.56 -19.20 44.69
C ASN A 13 17.77 -18.24 44.71
N LEU A 14 17.84 -17.32 45.68
CA LEU A 14 18.99 -16.42 45.83
C LEU A 14 20.30 -17.20 46.05
N PHE A 15 20.27 -18.23 46.90
CA PHE A 15 21.43 -19.10 47.12
C PHE A 15 21.83 -19.84 45.84
N VAL A 16 20.86 -20.42 45.12
CA VAL A 16 21.10 -21.17 43.88
C VAL A 16 21.71 -20.28 42.80
N PHE A 17 21.23 -19.04 42.62
CA PHE A 17 21.81 -18.10 41.66
C PHE A 17 23.22 -17.64 42.06
N GLY A 18 23.46 -17.39 43.35
CA GLY A 18 24.81 -17.09 43.85
C GLY A 18 25.80 -18.26 43.64
N TRP A 19 25.35 -19.49 43.91
CA TRP A 19 26.13 -20.70 43.65
C TRP A 19 26.41 -20.89 42.15
N ASP A 20 25.41 -20.67 41.30
CA ASP A 20 25.54 -20.79 39.83
C ASP A 20 26.54 -19.77 39.27
N PHE A 21 26.48 -18.52 39.73
CA PHE A 21 27.45 -17.51 39.34
C PHE A 21 28.87 -17.88 39.79
N GLY A 22 29.03 -18.45 41.00
CA GLY A 22 30.30 -19.00 41.45
C GLY A 22 30.83 -20.11 40.52
N LEU A 23 29.97 -21.06 40.12
CA LEU A 23 30.32 -22.10 39.16
C LEU A 23 30.66 -21.54 37.77
N PHE A 24 29.99 -20.47 37.34
CA PHE A 24 30.28 -19.78 36.09
C PHE A 24 31.70 -19.21 36.10
N ILE A 25 32.09 -18.53 37.17
CA ILE A 25 33.45 -18.02 37.34
C ILE A 25 34.47 -19.16 37.40
N LEU A 26 34.17 -20.25 38.13
CA LEU A 26 35.04 -21.42 38.17
C LEU A 26 35.18 -22.11 36.79
N ASN A 27 34.13 -22.13 35.97
CA ASN A 27 34.21 -22.64 34.60
C ASN A 27 35.12 -21.79 33.70
N ILE A 28 35.23 -20.48 33.95
CA ILE A 28 36.18 -19.59 33.25
C ILE A 28 37.62 -19.88 33.72
N LEU A 29 37.80 -20.11 35.02
CA LEU A 29 39.11 -20.30 35.64
C LEU A 29 39.68 -21.72 35.53
N THR A 30 38.87 -22.71 35.13
CA THR A 30 39.29 -24.12 35.06
C THR A 30 39.29 -24.64 33.62
N PRO A 31 40.23 -25.52 33.26
CA PRO A 31 40.30 -26.04 31.90
C PRO A 31 39.10 -26.93 31.58
N SER A 32 38.54 -26.72 30.38
CA SER A 32 37.48 -27.54 29.79
C SER A 32 37.84 -29.02 29.75
N ARG A 33 36.82 -29.88 29.76
CA ARG A 33 36.93 -31.31 29.49
C ARG A 33 37.36 -31.52 28.05
N LYS A 34 38.06 -32.63 27.80
CA LYS A 34 38.42 -33.03 26.45
C LYS A 34 37.19 -33.61 25.73
N PRO A 35 37.01 -33.34 24.43
CA PRO A 35 36.06 -34.09 23.60
C PRO A 35 36.26 -35.61 23.75
N GLY A 36 35.16 -36.37 23.69
CA GLY A 36 35.08 -37.80 23.98
C GLY A 36 35.09 -38.17 25.47
N HIS A 37 35.32 -37.21 26.38
CA HIS A 37 35.44 -37.44 27.83
C HIS A 37 34.49 -36.55 28.65
N VAL A 38 33.46 -36.00 28.02
CA VAL A 38 32.46 -35.14 28.68
C VAL A 38 31.59 -35.96 29.61
N VAL A 39 31.06 -37.10 29.11
CA VAL A 39 30.27 -38.07 29.88
C VAL A 39 31.19 -38.86 30.83
N PRO A 40 30.88 -38.92 32.15
CA PRO A 40 31.71 -39.64 33.12
C PRO A 40 31.85 -41.14 32.81
N ALA A 41 32.99 -41.74 33.15
CA ALA A 41 33.30 -43.15 32.84
C ALA A 41 32.28 -44.17 33.37
N HIS A 42 31.56 -43.85 34.46
CA HIS A 42 30.56 -44.72 35.07
C HIS A 42 29.12 -44.46 34.57
N ALA A 43 28.93 -43.56 33.60
CA ALA A 43 27.63 -43.17 33.07
C ALA A 43 27.39 -43.72 31.66
N ALA A 44 26.11 -43.93 31.32
CA ALA A 44 25.68 -44.28 29.97
C ALA A 44 26.01 -43.14 28.99
N GLY A 45 26.57 -43.46 27.82
CA GLY A 45 27.08 -42.48 26.86
C GLY A 45 28.61 -42.27 26.92
N HIS A 46 29.30 -42.83 27.91
CA HIS A 46 30.76 -42.74 27.97
C HIS A 46 31.42 -43.40 26.75
N GLY A 47 32.47 -42.76 26.22
CA GLY A 47 33.13 -43.23 25.01
C GLY A 47 32.26 -43.12 23.75
N LEU A 48 31.27 -42.20 23.76
CA LEU A 48 30.35 -41.95 22.65
C LEU A 48 29.39 -43.12 22.35
N SER A 49 29.25 -44.05 23.30
CA SER A 49 28.38 -45.22 23.17
C SER A 49 27.17 -45.09 24.09
N TRP A 50 26.00 -44.88 23.47
CA TRP A 50 24.72 -44.82 24.15
C TRP A 50 24.09 -46.22 24.23
N PRO A 51 23.30 -46.52 25.27
CA PRO A 51 22.51 -47.76 25.32
C PRO A 51 21.62 -47.90 24.09
N GLU A 52 21.15 -49.10 23.78
CA GLU A 52 20.25 -49.33 22.65
C GLU A 52 18.96 -48.50 22.78
N TYR A 53 18.53 -47.90 21.67
CA TYR A 53 17.25 -47.20 21.59
C TYR A 53 16.12 -48.23 21.49
N ILE A 54 15.15 -48.12 22.38
CA ILE A 54 13.90 -48.87 22.32
C ILE A 54 12.77 -47.84 22.21
N PRO A 55 11.91 -47.92 21.17
CA PRO A 55 10.77 -47.01 21.06
C PRO A 55 9.78 -47.25 22.22
N PRO A 56 9.11 -46.19 22.71
CA PRO A 56 8.12 -46.32 23.78
C PRO A 56 6.94 -47.19 23.34
N LYS A 57 6.38 -47.95 24.28
CA LYS A 57 5.19 -48.78 24.07
C LYS A 57 3.95 -48.09 24.63
N ASP A 58 2.79 -48.57 24.22
CA ASP A 58 1.52 -48.12 24.80
C ASP A 58 1.51 -48.32 26.32
N GLY A 59 1.31 -47.21 27.05
CA GLY A 59 1.33 -47.17 28.51
C GLY A 59 2.65 -46.71 29.12
N ASP A 60 3.72 -46.57 28.34
CA ASP A 60 4.95 -45.90 28.78
C ASP A 60 4.71 -44.38 28.85
N SER A 61 5.22 -43.75 29.92
CA SER A 61 5.04 -42.33 30.18
C SER A 61 6.11 -41.52 29.46
N ARG A 62 5.70 -40.51 28.70
CA ARG A 62 6.58 -39.56 27.99
C ARG A 62 6.03 -38.14 28.16
N SER A 63 6.92 -37.17 28.05
CA SER A 63 6.67 -35.75 28.33
C SER A 63 6.81 -34.88 27.08
N ALA A 64 6.56 -33.58 27.19
CA ALA A 64 6.90 -32.61 26.15
C ALA A 64 8.42 -32.42 25.97
N CYS A 65 9.26 -32.98 26.85
CA CYS A 65 10.71 -32.84 26.78
C CYS A 65 11.39 -33.98 26.00
N PRO A 66 11.92 -33.73 24.79
CA PRO A 66 12.52 -34.77 23.95
C PRO A 66 13.76 -35.40 24.59
N MET A 67 14.54 -34.62 25.34
CA MET A 67 15.76 -35.10 25.99
C MET A 67 15.48 -36.08 27.13
N LEU A 68 14.43 -35.84 27.93
CA LEU A 68 14.05 -36.76 29.00
C LEU A 68 13.42 -38.04 28.43
N ASN A 69 12.62 -37.89 27.38
CA ASN A 69 12.06 -39.02 26.66
C ASN A 69 13.15 -39.89 26.04
N ALA A 70 14.18 -39.29 25.44
CA ALA A 70 15.34 -40.01 24.94
C ALA A 70 16.08 -40.77 26.04
N MET A 71 16.26 -40.16 27.22
CA MET A 71 16.85 -40.87 28.35
C MET A 71 16.02 -42.09 28.78
N ALA A 72 14.69 -42.05 28.70
CA ALA A 72 13.84 -43.22 28.95
C ALA A 72 13.88 -44.25 27.81
N ASN A 73 13.85 -43.80 26.55
CA ASN A 73 13.97 -44.67 25.36
C ASN A 73 15.31 -45.43 25.33
N HIS A 74 16.37 -44.86 25.90
CA HIS A 74 17.68 -45.48 26.06
C HIS A 74 17.90 -46.12 27.45
N GLY A 75 16.88 -46.22 28.31
CA GLY A 75 16.98 -46.88 29.63
C GLY A 75 17.93 -46.18 30.63
N ILE A 76 18.29 -44.92 30.39
CA ILE A 76 19.06 -44.08 31.31
C ILE A 76 18.18 -43.65 32.49
N LEU A 77 16.91 -43.36 32.19
CA LEU A 77 15.77 -43.31 33.11
C LEU A 77 14.98 -44.63 33.00
N PRO A 78 14.09 -44.95 33.95
CA PRO A 78 13.12 -46.05 33.78
C PRO A 78 12.46 -45.98 32.41
N HIS A 79 12.51 -47.07 31.66
CA HIS A 79 12.04 -47.09 30.26
C HIS A 79 10.53 -46.84 30.15
N ASP A 80 9.77 -47.30 31.14
CA ASP A 80 8.35 -47.00 31.27
C ASP A 80 8.09 -45.51 31.61
N GLY A 81 9.12 -44.73 31.89
CA GLY A 81 9.04 -43.30 32.21
C GLY A 81 8.34 -42.98 33.52
N LYS A 82 8.19 -43.96 34.41
CA LYS A 82 7.40 -43.82 35.65
C LYS A 82 8.25 -43.86 36.90
N ASN A 83 7.70 -43.33 37.99
CA ASN A 83 8.27 -43.38 39.34
C ASN A 83 9.74 -42.91 39.40
N ILE A 84 10.03 -41.78 38.77
CA ILE A 84 11.37 -41.19 38.69
C ILE A 84 11.59 -40.29 39.89
N ALA A 85 12.64 -40.52 40.69
CA ALA A 85 12.98 -39.64 41.80
C ALA A 85 13.55 -38.30 41.31
N PHE A 86 13.09 -37.16 41.84
CA PHE A 86 13.60 -35.83 41.45
C PHE A 86 15.12 -35.67 41.67
N LYS A 87 15.67 -36.32 42.71
CA LYS A 87 17.12 -36.37 42.96
C LYS A 87 17.87 -37.15 41.89
N ASP A 88 17.32 -38.28 41.46
CA ASP A 88 17.97 -39.13 40.46
C ASP A 88 17.98 -38.43 39.11
N LEU A 89 16.90 -37.71 38.79
CA LEU A 89 16.83 -36.85 37.61
C LEU A 89 17.97 -35.82 37.58
N ASN A 90 18.27 -35.15 38.70
CA ASN A 90 19.39 -34.22 38.81
C ASN A 90 20.72 -34.89 38.40
N VAL A 91 21.01 -36.05 38.98
CA VAL A 91 22.26 -36.77 38.72
C VAL A 91 22.35 -37.24 37.27
N LYS A 92 21.28 -37.82 36.74
CA LYS A 92 21.24 -38.39 35.39
C LYS A 92 21.38 -37.31 34.31
N ILE A 93 20.67 -36.19 34.42
CA ILE A 93 20.80 -35.07 33.47
C ILE A 93 22.23 -34.53 33.44
N ARG A 94 22.88 -34.40 34.61
CA ARG A 94 24.28 -33.92 34.68
C ARG A 94 25.24 -34.88 34.00
N GLN A 95 25.04 -36.18 34.15
CA GLN A 95 25.88 -37.19 33.55
C GLN A 95 25.70 -37.23 32.02
N THR A 96 24.46 -37.16 31.55
CA THR A 96 24.11 -37.26 30.13
C THR A 96 24.40 -35.99 29.34
N PHE A 97 24.04 -34.82 29.88
CA PHE A 97 24.06 -33.54 29.15
C PHE A 97 25.10 -32.54 29.66
N ASN A 98 25.79 -32.85 30.76
CA ASN A 98 26.75 -31.96 31.42
C ASN A 98 26.17 -30.57 31.77
N PHE A 99 24.93 -30.53 32.25
CA PHE A 99 24.39 -29.34 32.92
C PHE A 99 25.05 -29.09 34.28
N ALA A 100 25.05 -27.84 34.74
CA ALA A 100 25.58 -27.51 36.05
C ALA A 100 24.71 -28.11 37.18
N PRO A 101 25.33 -28.46 38.34
CA PRO A 101 24.62 -28.94 39.52
C PRO A 101 23.45 -28.05 39.97
N THR A 102 23.61 -26.74 39.80
CA THR A 102 22.65 -25.69 40.11
C THR A 102 21.43 -25.76 39.21
N PHE A 103 21.64 -25.84 37.89
CA PHE A 103 20.58 -25.99 36.90
C PHE A 103 19.76 -27.27 37.16
N CYS A 104 20.46 -28.39 37.39
CA CYS A 104 19.85 -29.69 37.66
C CYS A 104 19.20 -29.81 39.03
N PHE A 105 19.45 -28.87 39.95
CA PHE A 105 18.68 -28.75 41.18
C PHE A 105 17.45 -27.87 40.97
N PHE A 106 17.62 -26.72 40.32
CA PHE A 106 16.57 -25.73 40.13
C PHE A 106 15.36 -26.28 39.38
N VAL A 107 15.55 -26.85 38.19
CA VAL A 107 14.44 -27.30 37.33
C VAL A 107 13.66 -28.47 37.97
N PRO A 108 14.29 -29.54 38.50
CA PRO A 108 13.53 -30.60 39.15
C PRO A 108 12.94 -30.19 40.51
N LYS A 109 13.51 -29.21 41.21
CA LYS A 109 12.90 -28.63 42.42
C LYS A 109 11.64 -27.85 42.07
N PHE A 110 11.68 -27.06 41.01
CA PHE A 110 10.50 -26.39 40.46
C PHE A 110 9.43 -27.40 40.06
N ALA A 111 9.83 -28.50 39.42
CA ALA A 111 8.94 -29.61 39.09
C ALA A 111 8.27 -30.26 40.31
N ALA A 112 9.05 -30.50 41.36
CA ALA A 112 8.52 -31.01 42.60
C ALA A 112 7.51 -30.03 43.22
N ASP A 113 7.78 -28.72 43.18
CA ASP A 113 6.92 -27.71 43.80
C ASP A 113 5.57 -27.58 43.08
N PHE A 114 5.51 -27.55 41.75
CA PHE A 114 4.23 -27.44 41.04
C PHE A 114 3.42 -28.74 41.07
N LEU A 115 4.08 -29.89 41.23
CA LEU A 115 3.41 -31.18 41.48
C LEU A 115 3.00 -31.38 42.94
N ASP A 116 3.28 -30.41 43.81
CA ASP A 116 3.08 -30.48 45.26
C ASP A 116 3.75 -31.71 45.91
N ARG A 117 5.00 -31.97 45.51
CA ARG A 117 5.83 -33.10 45.96
C ARG A 117 7.14 -32.63 46.56
N SER A 118 7.73 -33.48 47.42
CA SER A 118 9.06 -33.23 47.98
C SER A 118 10.14 -33.50 46.94
N TYR A 119 11.02 -32.54 46.67
CA TYR A 119 12.23 -32.78 45.88
C TYR A 119 13.10 -33.90 46.47
N TRP A 120 13.10 -34.06 47.80
CA TRP A 120 14.03 -34.95 48.48
C TRP A 120 13.62 -36.43 48.46
N SER A 121 12.32 -36.71 48.34
CA SER A 121 11.74 -38.06 48.49
C SER A 121 10.60 -38.35 47.51
N GLY A 122 10.14 -37.36 46.77
CA GLY A 122 9.07 -37.48 45.79
C GLY A 122 9.55 -38.11 44.49
N HIS A 123 8.58 -38.70 43.80
CA HIS A 123 8.76 -39.32 42.49
C HIS A 123 7.72 -38.74 41.53
N PHE A 124 7.91 -38.90 40.23
CA PHE A 124 6.98 -38.47 39.20
C PHE A 124 7.06 -39.35 37.96
N ASP A 125 5.99 -39.35 37.17
CA ASP A 125 5.95 -39.94 35.84
C ASP A 125 6.21 -38.84 34.79
N LEU A 126 6.91 -39.14 33.70
CA LEU A 126 7.34 -38.12 32.73
C LEU A 126 6.16 -37.27 32.21
N ALA A 127 5.02 -37.88 31.91
CA ALA A 127 3.82 -37.18 31.43
C ALA A 127 3.32 -36.09 32.41
N GLU A 128 3.60 -36.21 33.71
CA GLU A 128 3.21 -35.19 34.70
C GLU A 128 4.01 -33.88 34.54
N LEU A 129 5.15 -33.92 33.85
CA LEU A 129 5.90 -32.71 33.49
C LEU A 129 5.23 -31.93 32.35
N SER A 130 4.29 -32.54 31.62
CA SER A 130 3.50 -31.88 30.57
C SER A 130 2.27 -31.15 31.11
N LEU A 131 2.25 -30.80 32.40
CA LEU A 131 1.19 -29.98 32.96
C LEU A 131 1.23 -28.60 32.29
N HIS A 132 0.14 -28.28 31.59
CA HIS A 132 -0.02 -27.03 30.86
C HIS A 132 0.08 -25.82 31.80
N ASN A 133 0.82 -24.80 31.39
CA ASN A 133 1.12 -23.58 32.15
C ASN A 133 1.92 -23.80 33.45
N ALA A 134 2.68 -24.90 33.53
CA ALA A 134 3.70 -25.11 34.56
C ALA A 134 5.12 -25.18 33.95
N ILE A 135 5.36 -26.20 33.13
CA ILE A 135 6.58 -26.36 32.31
C ILE A 135 6.19 -26.44 30.84
N GLU A 136 5.14 -27.19 30.53
CA GLU A 136 4.53 -27.19 29.19
C GLU A 136 3.81 -25.87 28.96
N HIS A 137 3.99 -25.34 27.76
CA HIS A 137 3.53 -24.03 27.36
C HIS A 137 3.23 -24.01 25.86
N ASP A 138 2.34 -23.11 25.48
CA ASP A 138 2.00 -22.86 24.08
C ASP A 138 3.19 -22.30 23.29
N GLY A 139 3.18 -22.51 21.96
CA GLY A 139 4.24 -22.03 21.08
C GLY A 139 5.54 -22.85 21.16
N SER A 140 5.45 -24.11 21.58
CA SER A 140 6.57 -25.05 21.58
C SER A 140 7.04 -25.40 20.15
N LEU A 141 8.35 -25.40 19.89
CA LEU A 141 8.92 -25.62 18.54
C LEU A 141 8.71 -27.03 17.97
N THR A 142 8.35 -28.01 18.80
CA THR A 142 8.31 -29.42 18.40
C THR A 142 7.02 -30.12 18.81
N ARG A 143 6.09 -29.40 19.45
CA ARG A 143 4.79 -29.90 19.90
C ARG A 143 3.71 -28.88 19.54
N GLN A 144 2.55 -29.38 19.14
CA GLN A 144 1.35 -28.57 19.01
C GLN A 144 0.89 -28.11 20.39
N ASP A 145 0.16 -26.99 20.44
CA ASP A 145 -0.39 -26.49 21.70
C ASP A 145 -1.34 -27.51 22.32
N ALA A 146 -1.30 -27.66 23.65
CA ALA A 146 -2.07 -28.68 24.36
C ALA A 146 -3.59 -28.57 24.15
N ALA A 147 -4.09 -27.36 23.87
CA ALA A 147 -5.49 -27.12 23.52
C ALA A 147 -5.90 -27.77 22.18
N LEU A 148 -4.96 -27.92 21.24
CA LEU A 148 -5.19 -28.53 19.93
C LEU A 148 -4.88 -30.03 19.94
N VAL A 149 -3.77 -30.41 20.56
CA VAL A 149 -3.34 -31.79 20.71
C VAL A 149 -3.04 -32.05 22.18
N PRO A 150 -3.99 -32.60 22.96
CA PRO A 150 -3.79 -32.83 24.38
C PRO A 150 -2.65 -33.81 24.70
N ASP A 151 -2.35 -34.74 23.78
CA ASP A 151 -1.25 -35.68 23.92
C ASP A 151 0.10 -35.02 23.58
N GLN A 152 0.75 -34.51 24.62
CA GLN A 152 2.07 -33.86 24.54
C GLN A 152 3.24 -34.86 24.59
N SER A 153 2.95 -36.17 24.57
CA SER A 153 3.97 -37.22 24.68
C SER A 153 4.73 -37.48 23.38
N LYS A 154 4.20 -37.01 22.24
CA LYS A 154 4.75 -37.24 20.90
C LYS A 154 5.17 -35.92 20.25
N PRO A 155 6.31 -35.89 19.54
CA PRO A 155 6.68 -34.73 18.74
C PRO A 155 5.75 -34.61 17.52
N ASP A 156 5.49 -33.37 17.12
CA ASP A 156 4.87 -33.08 15.83
C ASP A 156 5.96 -33.10 14.75
N LEU A 157 5.93 -34.11 13.88
CA LEU A 157 6.98 -34.31 12.88
C LEU A 157 7.06 -33.18 11.86
N LYS A 158 5.96 -32.46 11.61
CA LYS A 158 5.95 -31.32 10.70
C LYS A 158 6.64 -30.13 11.35
N LEU A 159 6.28 -29.78 12.59
CA LEU A 159 6.97 -28.71 13.34
C LEU A 159 8.47 -28.99 13.49
N VAL A 160 8.84 -30.26 13.74
CA VAL A 160 10.25 -30.66 13.82
C VAL A 160 10.95 -30.50 12.46
N GLN A 161 10.32 -30.92 11.37
CA GLN A 161 10.90 -30.76 10.03
C GLN A 161 11.12 -29.29 9.70
N ASP A 162 10.10 -28.45 9.93
CA ASP A 162 10.14 -27.03 9.65
C ASP A 162 11.24 -26.34 10.46
N LEU A 163 11.40 -26.70 11.74
CA LEU A 163 12.50 -26.21 12.57
C LEU A 163 13.88 -26.58 12.02
N LEU A 164 14.08 -27.81 11.55
CA LEU A 164 15.39 -28.27 11.08
C LEU A 164 15.77 -27.60 9.74
N GLU A 165 14.78 -27.27 8.91
CA GLU A 165 14.94 -26.54 7.65
C GLU A 165 15.36 -25.07 7.85
N GLU A 166 15.15 -24.50 9.05
CA GLU A 166 15.58 -23.14 9.38
C GLU A 166 17.11 -22.99 9.49
N ALA A 167 17.89 -24.08 9.47
CA ALA A 167 19.33 -24.01 9.64
C ALA A 167 20.03 -23.31 8.48
N THR A 168 20.64 -22.17 8.78
CA THR A 168 21.46 -21.41 7.81
C THR A 168 22.95 -21.52 8.08
N GLY A 169 23.33 -21.96 9.29
CA GLY A 169 24.72 -22.13 9.67
C GLY A 169 25.33 -23.41 9.10
N THR A 170 26.65 -23.45 9.12
CA THR A 170 27.43 -24.66 8.82
C THR A 170 28.31 -25.03 10.00
N MET A 171 28.42 -26.33 10.22
CA MET A 171 29.42 -26.94 11.08
C MET A 171 30.80 -26.84 10.39
N PRO A 172 31.92 -27.00 11.14
CA PRO A 172 33.26 -26.98 10.55
C PRO A 172 33.51 -28.02 9.45
N ASP A 173 32.74 -29.11 9.43
CA ASP A 173 32.76 -30.17 8.41
C ASP A 173 31.82 -29.90 7.22
N GLY A 174 31.14 -28.74 7.21
CA GLY A 174 30.20 -28.34 6.16
C GLY A 174 28.76 -28.80 6.38
N CYS A 175 28.46 -29.59 7.43
CA CYS A 175 27.11 -30.04 7.70
C CYS A 175 26.19 -28.89 8.19
N PRO A 176 24.88 -28.90 7.92
CA PRO A 176 23.97 -27.85 8.36
C PRO A 176 23.88 -27.69 9.88
N ARG A 177 23.72 -26.45 10.34
CA ARG A 177 23.69 -26.07 11.75
C ARG A 177 22.67 -24.96 12.03
N LEU A 178 21.84 -25.14 13.06
CA LEU A 178 21.03 -24.05 13.63
C LEU A 178 21.90 -23.02 14.35
N THR A 179 21.56 -21.76 14.14
CA THR A 179 22.19 -20.60 14.79
C THR A 179 21.21 -19.89 15.75
N ILE A 180 21.72 -18.91 16.51
CA ILE A 180 20.87 -18.06 17.37
C ILE A 180 19.79 -17.34 16.54
N PRO A 181 20.11 -16.69 15.40
CA PRO A 181 19.10 -16.11 14.53
C PRO A 181 18.05 -17.12 14.04
N ASP A 182 18.47 -18.31 13.61
CA ASP A 182 17.53 -19.33 13.10
C ASP A 182 16.52 -19.75 14.15
N LEU A 183 16.98 -20.00 15.37
CA LEU A 183 16.12 -20.42 16.46
C LEU A 183 15.17 -19.30 16.91
N SER A 184 15.65 -18.05 16.87
CA SER A 184 14.83 -16.87 17.19
C SER A 184 13.72 -16.68 16.15
N ARG A 185 14.05 -16.87 14.87
CA ARG A 185 13.10 -16.82 13.76
C ARG A 185 12.08 -17.95 13.85
N ALA A 186 12.51 -19.19 14.12
CA ALA A 186 11.62 -20.35 14.30
C ALA A 186 10.64 -20.13 15.47
N LEU A 187 11.12 -19.60 16.59
CA LEU A 187 10.27 -19.26 17.75
C LEU A 187 9.28 -18.14 17.42
N SER A 188 9.72 -17.15 16.64
CA SER A 188 8.85 -16.05 16.21
C SER A 188 7.69 -16.57 15.35
N LYS A 189 7.97 -17.42 14.35
CA LYS A 189 6.95 -18.09 13.53
C LYS A 189 6.00 -18.91 14.37
N ARG A 190 6.54 -19.80 15.21
CA ARG A 190 5.74 -20.71 16.02
C ARG A 190 4.79 -20.00 17.00
N ARG A 191 5.23 -18.91 17.63
CA ARG A 191 4.38 -18.10 18.53
C ARG A 191 3.27 -17.37 17.78
N VAL A 192 3.55 -16.88 16.57
CA VAL A 192 2.53 -16.27 15.70
C VAL A 192 1.50 -17.31 15.26
N ASP A 193 1.92 -18.50 14.86
CA ASP A 193 1.02 -19.58 14.45
C ASP A 193 0.16 -20.12 15.61
N ALA A 194 0.75 -20.27 16.80
CA ALA A 194 0.01 -20.64 18.01
C ALA A 194 -1.10 -19.63 18.30
N ARG A 195 -0.78 -18.32 18.32
CA ARG A 195 -1.76 -17.24 18.56
C ARG A 195 -2.94 -17.27 17.60
N LYS A 196 -2.72 -17.71 16.35
CA LYS A 196 -3.78 -17.81 15.32
C LYS A 196 -4.66 -19.04 15.50
N THR A 197 -4.05 -20.18 15.80
CA THR A 197 -4.69 -21.50 15.73
C THR A 197 -5.28 -21.93 17.07
N ASN A 198 -4.68 -21.51 18.19
CA ASN A 198 -5.13 -21.81 19.54
C ASN A 198 -5.90 -20.62 20.15
N LYS A 199 -7.22 -20.77 20.34
CA LYS A 199 -8.07 -19.72 20.92
C LYS A 199 -7.84 -19.50 22.42
N ASP A 200 -7.29 -20.51 23.09
CA ASP A 200 -6.97 -20.48 24.51
C ASP A 200 -5.48 -20.18 24.74
N TYR A 201 -4.80 -19.61 23.72
CA TYR A 201 -3.37 -19.33 23.76
C TYR A 201 -2.98 -18.48 24.97
N THR A 202 -1.98 -18.95 25.70
CA THR A 202 -1.45 -18.28 26.88
C THR A 202 -0.04 -17.77 26.64
N GLU A 203 0.20 -16.50 27.00
CA GLU A 203 1.50 -15.87 26.86
C GLU A 203 1.85 -15.06 28.11
N ASP A 204 2.72 -15.63 28.93
CA ASP A 204 3.35 -14.89 30.01
C ASP A 204 4.86 -14.78 29.78
N PHE A 205 5.46 -13.76 30.40
CA PHE A 205 6.90 -13.49 30.27
C PHE A 205 7.76 -14.66 30.76
N PHE A 206 7.26 -15.44 31.72
CA PHE A 206 7.99 -16.56 32.31
C PHE A 206 8.06 -17.73 31.32
N HIS A 207 6.95 -18.13 30.70
CA HIS A 207 6.83 -19.19 29.70
C HIS A 207 7.54 -18.83 28.40
N ASN A 208 7.54 -17.55 27.99
CA ASN A 208 8.33 -17.13 26.83
C ASN A 208 9.84 -17.31 27.05
N ILE A 209 10.36 -16.85 28.19
CA ILE A 209 11.76 -17.07 28.56
C ILE A 209 12.06 -18.56 28.74
N PHE A 210 11.13 -19.32 29.33
CA PHE A 210 11.29 -20.75 29.55
C PHE A 210 11.32 -21.53 28.22
N GLY A 211 10.47 -21.19 27.26
CA GLY A 211 10.47 -21.76 25.91
C GLY A 211 11.74 -21.44 25.14
N SER A 212 12.22 -20.20 25.19
CA SER A 212 13.52 -19.83 24.60
C SER A 212 14.70 -20.51 25.30
N SER A 213 14.60 -20.72 26.60
CA SER A 213 15.56 -21.52 27.36
C SER A 213 15.59 -22.97 26.85
N ASN A 214 14.44 -23.63 26.71
CA ASN A 214 14.38 -25.01 26.21
C ASN A 214 14.95 -25.12 24.79
N SER A 215 14.57 -24.22 23.89
CA SER A 215 15.07 -24.20 22.51
C SER A 215 16.59 -23.96 22.46
N SER A 216 17.13 -23.10 23.33
CA SER A 216 18.57 -22.80 23.38
C SER A 216 19.44 -24.00 23.75
N THR A 217 18.85 -25.07 24.30
CA THR A 217 19.57 -26.34 24.51
C THR A 217 20.03 -26.96 23.19
N MET A 218 19.29 -26.75 22.09
CA MET A 218 19.67 -27.21 20.76
C MET A 218 20.99 -26.58 20.31
N LEU A 219 21.19 -25.29 20.59
CA LEU A 219 22.41 -24.56 20.21
C LEU A 219 23.58 -24.86 21.14
N THR A 220 23.32 -25.02 22.44
CA THR A 220 24.38 -25.15 23.45
C THR A 220 24.81 -26.59 23.68
N LEU A 221 23.88 -27.53 23.82
CA LEU A 221 24.18 -28.94 24.08
C LEU A 221 24.47 -29.71 22.80
N PHE A 222 23.70 -29.46 21.74
CA PHE A 222 23.87 -30.16 20.45
C PHE A 222 24.72 -29.35 19.47
N GLY A 223 25.12 -28.13 19.84
CA GLY A 223 25.88 -27.26 18.97
C GLY A 223 25.08 -26.75 17.77
N GLY A 224 23.76 -26.95 17.72
CA GLY A 224 22.94 -26.68 16.55
C GLY A 224 23.06 -27.71 15.43
N SER A 225 23.81 -28.80 15.61
CA SER A 225 24.02 -29.83 14.57
C SER A 225 22.71 -30.47 14.14
N ILE A 226 22.32 -30.31 12.86
CA ILE A 226 21.09 -30.90 12.33
C ILE A 226 21.15 -32.43 12.37
N ALA A 227 22.31 -33.03 12.12
CA ALA A 227 22.51 -34.47 12.19
C ALA A 227 22.26 -35.03 13.60
N ASP A 228 22.64 -34.28 14.64
CA ASP A 228 22.42 -34.67 16.03
C ASP A 228 21.00 -34.36 16.52
N LEU A 229 20.40 -33.27 16.02
CA LEU A 229 19.06 -32.83 16.40
C LEU A 229 17.96 -33.65 15.73
N THR A 230 18.14 -34.09 14.49
CA THR A 230 17.12 -34.83 13.74
C THR A 230 16.60 -36.06 14.50
N PRO A 231 17.45 -37.03 14.93
CA PRO A 231 16.98 -38.17 15.70
C PRO A 231 16.50 -37.76 17.10
N MET A 232 17.09 -36.74 17.73
CA MET A 232 16.66 -36.26 19.05
C MET A 232 15.24 -35.67 19.02
N LEU A 233 14.86 -34.98 17.95
CA LEU A 233 13.57 -34.29 17.87
C LEU A 233 12.48 -35.14 17.20
N LYS A 234 12.82 -35.97 16.21
CA LYS A 234 11.84 -36.85 15.52
C LYS A 234 11.59 -38.17 16.26
N GLU A 235 12.66 -38.78 16.76
CA GLU A 235 12.64 -40.13 17.33
C GLU A 235 12.89 -40.12 18.84
N GLU A 236 13.28 -38.98 19.40
CA GLU A 236 13.72 -38.87 20.81
C GLU A 236 14.82 -39.88 21.09
N ARG A 237 15.86 -39.83 20.25
CA ARG A 237 16.99 -40.76 20.21
C ARG A 237 18.31 -40.00 20.11
N PHE A 238 19.34 -40.47 20.80
CA PHE A 238 20.70 -39.94 20.62
C PHE A 238 21.26 -40.36 19.26
N SER A 239 21.90 -39.44 18.52
CA SER A 239 22.65 -39.79 17.32
C SER A 239 23.84 -40.70 17.65
N GLU A 240 24.29 -41.46 16.66
CA GLU A 240 25.48 -42.30 16.82
C GLU A 240 26.70 -41.43 17.13
N ASN A 241 27.48 -41.85 18.12
CA ASN A 241 28.67 -41.16 18.58
C ASN A 241 28.44 -39.73 19.13
N TRP A 242 27.20 -39.41 19.53
CA TRP A 242 26.89 -38.10 20.09
C TRP A 242 27.56 -37.85 21.44
N GLU A 243 27.98 -36.61 21.68
CA GLU A 243 28.31 -36.11 23.02
C GLU A 243 27.86 -34.65 23.22
N PRO A 244 27.64 -34.22 24.48
CA PRO A 244 27.31 -32.83 24.78
C PRO A 244 28.42 -31.87 24.36
N ARG A 245 28.07 -30.79 23.65
CA ARG A 245 29.02 -29.75 23.23
C ARG A 245 29.44 -28.80 24.36
N VAL A 246 28.85 -28.95 25.54
CA VAL A 246 29.27 -28.22 26.75
C VAL A 246 30.48 -28.90 27.38
N LEU A 247 31.66 -28.38 27.08
CA LEU A 247 32.93 -28.91 27.61
C LEU A 247 33.30 -28.35 28.98
N SER A 248 32.56 -27.40 29.53
CA SER A 248 32.87 -26.76 30.81
C SER A 248 32.95 -27.77 31.95
N ARG A 249 33.94 -27.62 32.82
CA ARG A 249 34.27 -28.61 33.86
C ARG A 249 33.12 -28.86 34.84
N PHE A 250 32.42 -27.80 35.21
CA PHE A 250 31.24 -27.80 36.08
C PHE A 250 29.92 -27.72 35.32
N GLY A 251 29.94 -27.94 34.01
CA GLY A 251 28.75 -28.00 33.16
C GLY A 251 28.13 -26.65 32.82
N LEU A 252 26.98 -26.69 32.15
CA LEU A 252 26.23 -25.51 31.69
C LEU A 252 25.51 -24.84 32.86
N THR A 253 26.08 -23.74 33.34
CA THR A 253 25.49 -22.87 34.37
C THR A 253 24.37 -22.01 33.81
N MET A 254 23.37 -21.65 34.61
CA MET A 254 22.30 -20.71 34.22
C MET A 254 22.87 -19.37 33.71
N ALA A 255 23.92 -18.84 34.36
CA ALA A 255 24.58 -17.61 33.94
C ALA A 255 25.16 -17.70 32.52
N LYS A 256 25.91 -18.77 32.21
CA LYS A 256 26.43 -19.02 30.86
C LYS A 256 25.30 -19.24 29.86
N PHE A 257 24.28 -19.99 30.27
CA PHE A 257 23.17 -20.37 29.40
C PHE A 257 22.32 -19.16 29.01
N ASN A 258 22.08 -18.25 29.96
CA ASN A 258 21.42 -16.98 29.70
C ASN A 258 22.16 -16.12 28.66
N GLY A 259 23.48 -16.31 28.49
CA GLY A 259 24.25 -15.73 27.40
C GLY A 259 23.85 -16.22 25.99
N THR A 260 23.10 -17.31 25.89
CA THR A 260 22.46 -17.79 24.64
C THR A 260 20.95 -17.55 24.67
N VAL A 261 20.29 -17.81 25.80
CA VAL A 261 18.83 -17.63 25.94
C VAL A 261 18.41 -16.18 25.74
N ILE A 262 19.12 -15.21 26.34
CA ILE A 262 18.76 -13.79 26.22
C ILE A 262 18.90 -13.32 24.78
N PRO A 263 19.99 -13.61 24.04
CA PRO A 263 20.04 -13.31 22.61
C PRO A 263 18.95 -13.99 21.78
N VAL A 264 18.62 -15.25 22.06
CA VAL A 264 17.52 -15.95 21.36
C VAL A 264 16.19 -15.24 21.62
N GLU A 265 15.82 -15.01 22.88
CA GLU A 265 14.56 -14.33 23.23
C GLU A 265 14.51 -12.90 22.73
N ARG A 266 15.62 -12.14 22.79
CA ARG A 266 15.69 -10.78 22.23
C ARG A 266 15.59 -10.76 20.71
N GLY A 267 16.00 -11.83 20.05
CA GLY A 267 15.84 -12.01 18.61
C GLY A 267 14.45 -12.50 18.22
N VAL A 268 13.61 -12.91 19.18
CA VAL A 268 12.22 -13.27 18.90
C VAL A 268 11.47 -12.00 18.57
N ASP A 269 11.07 -11.89 17.32
CA ASP A 269 10.37 -10.75 16.77
C ASP A 269 9.09 -11.21 16.09
N THR A 270 8.09 -11.49 16.92
CA THR A 270 6.75 -11.84 16.42
C THR A 270 6.12 -10.71 15.61
N LYS A 271 6.56 -9.45 15.80
CA LYS A 271 6.06 -8.33 15.02
C LYS A 271 6.64 -8.35 13.62
N SER A 272 7.95 -8.58 13.44
CA SER A 272 8.51 -8.74 12.11
C SER A 272 8.05 -10.02 11.43
N ILE A 273 7.68 -11.09 12.14
CA ILE A 273 7.01 -12.23 11.49
C ILE A 273 5.58 -11.87 11.10
N VAL A 274 4.78 -11.21 11.93
CA VAL A 274 3.43 -10.77 11.53
C VAL A 274 3.50 -9.70 10.42
N GLN A 275 4.53 -8.88 10.41
CA GLN A 275 4.80 -7.90 9.37
C GLN A 275 5.37 -8.59 8.12
N ALA A 276 6.23 -9.59 8.23
CA ALA A 276 6.79 -10.34 7.10
C ALA A 276 5.79 -11.37 6.55
N GLU A 277 4.85 -11.88 7.35
CA GLU A 277 3.66 -12.59 6.92
C GLU A 277 2.60 -11.60 6.45
N GLY A 278 2.59 -10.38 6.95
CA GLY A 278 1.75 -9.29 6.50
C GLY A 278 2.19 -8.83 5.11
N GLU A 279 3.51 -8.70 4.91
CA GLU A 279 4.31 -8.39 3.71
C GLU A 279 4.51 -9.62 2.84
N ALA A 280 4.47 -10.85 3.36
CA ALA A 280 4.40 -12.08 2.58
C ALA A 280 2.95 -12.38 2.22
N LEU A 281 1.96 -12.01 3.02
CA LEU A 281 0.57 -11.84 2.58
C LEU A 281 0.46 -10.62 1.70
N GLN A 282 1.34 -9.62 1.78
CA GLN A 282 1.39 -8.49 0.86
C GLN A 282 2.21 -8.82 -0.38
N LYS A 283 3.05 -9.89 -0.38
CA LYS A 283 3.81 -10.48 -1.51
C LYS A 283 3.10 -11.70 -2.12
N ILE A 284 2.24 -12.37 -1.36
CA ILE A 284 1.20 -13.30 -1.83
C ILE A 284 -0.01 -12.47 -2.27
N LYS A 285 -0.23 -11.27 -1.71
CA LYS A 285 -1.03 -10.19 -2.31
C LYS A 285 -0.15 -9.20 -3.10
N GLN A 286 1.11 -9.53 -3.40
CA GLN A 286 1.73 -8.97 -4.60
C GLN A 286 1.20 -9.89 -5.69
N PRO A 287 0.73 -9.34 -6.81
CA PRO A 287 0.24 -10.16 -7.90
C PRO A 287 1.33 -11.18 -8.23
N LYS A 288 1.01 -12.47 -8.29
CA LYS A 288 1.93 -13.50 -8.86
C LYS A 288 2.19 -13.27 -10.37
N GLY A 289 1.94 -12.07 -10.86
CA GLY A 289 1.66 -11.76 -12.24
C GLY A 289 0.20 -12.03 -12.57
N SER A 290 -0.16 -11.49 -13.71
CA SER A 290 -1.44 -11.65 -14.34
C SER A 290 -1.50 -13.05 -15.01
N LEU A 291 -2.55 -13.86 -14.83
CA LEU A 291 -2.89 -15.06 -15.62
C LEU A 291 -4.09 -14.84 -16.57
N GLY A 292 -3.80 -14.67 -17.86
CA GLY A 292 -4.78 -14.69 -18.93
C GLY A 292 -5.02 -16.15 -19.28
N LEU A 293 -6.13 -16.70 -18.79
CA LEU A 293 -6.45 -18.10 -18.85
C LEU A 293 -7.54 -18.35 -19.90
N VAL A 294 -7.17 -18.93 -21.05
CA VAL A 294 -8.16 -19.48 -21.99
C VAL A 294 -8.32 -20.97 -21.71
N ASN A 295 -9.57 -21.40 -21.50
CA ASN A 295 -9.94 -22.81 -21.45
C ASN A 295 -10.37 -23.29 -22.83
N VAL A 296 -9.69 -24.31 -23.37
CA VAL A 296 -10.02 -24.97 -24.63
C VAL A 296 -10.46 -26.42 -24.36
N GLY A 297 -11.73 -26.73 -24.67
CA GLY A 297 -12.36 -28.05 -24.49
C GLY A 297 -13.49 -28.10 -23.46
N ASP A 298 -14.34 -29.14 -23.53
CA ASP A 298 -15.69 -29.28 -22.97
C ASP A 298 -15.99 -28.61 -21.60
N ASP A 299 -17.16 -28.00 -21.43
CA ASP A 299 -17.57 -27.33 -20.18
C ASP A 299 -19.10 -27.37 -19.95
N ASP A 300 -19.54 -27.74 -18.73
CA ASP A 300 -20.97 -27.76 -18.33
C ASP A 300 -21.43 -26.32 -17.95
N PRO A 301 -22.55 -25.82 -18.49
CA PRO A 301 -23.03 -24.45 -18.28
C PRO A 301 -23.56 -24.12 -16.87
N ARG A 302 -23.63 -25.06 -15.92
CA ARG A 302 -24.19 -24.79 -14.56
C ARG A 302 -23.13 -24.64 -13.46
N MET A 303 -22.08 -25.46 -13.47
CA MET A 303 -20.89 -25.37 -12.61
C MET A 303 -19.70 -25.99 -13.37
N SER A 304 -18.51 -25.39 -13.23
CA SER A 304 -17.36 -25.70 -14.07
C SER A 304 -16.08 -25.88 -13.27
N ARG A 305 -15.15 -26.70 -13.78
CA ARG A 305 -13.75 -26.77 -13.29
C ARG A 305 -13.09 -25.40 -13.25
N ARG A 306 -13.50 -24.48 -14.14
CA ARG A 306 -13.02 -23.10 -14.20
C ARG A 306 -13.30 -22.34 -12.91
N THR A 307 -14.44 -22.60 -12.27
CA THR A 307 -14.82 -21.95 -11.00
C THR A 307 -13.83 -22.31 -9.90
N TYR A 308 -13.64 -23.62 -9.62
CA TYR A 308 -12.73 -24.05 -8.57
C TYR A 308 -11.27 -23.72 -8.85
N LEU A 309 -10.85 -23.82 -10.12
CA LEU A 309 -9.48 -23.47 -10.52
C LEU A 309 -9.22 -21.98 -10.32
N ARG A 310 -10.14 -21.13 -10.79
CA ARG A 310 -10.04 -19.68 -10.62
C ARG A 310 -10.06 -19.30 -9.14
N ASP A 311 -10.93 -19.90 -8.34
CA ASP A 311 -11.01 -19.61 -6.91
C ASP A 311 -9.74 -20.04 -6.17
N ALA A 312 -9.17 -21.21 -6.50
CA ALA A 312 -7.92 -21.68 -5.93
C ALA A 312 -6.74 -20.78 -6.32
N LEU A 313 -6.63 -20.37 -7.59
CA LEU A 313 -5.57 -19.47 -8.07
C LEU A 313 -5.71 -18.05 -7.49
N ARG A 314 -6.94 -17.54 -7.39
CA ARG A 314 -7.23 -16.24 -6.76
C ARG A 314 -6.96 -16.27 -5.26
N LEU A 315 -7.26 -17.38 -4.58
CA LEU A 315 -6.90 -17.60 -3.18
C LEU A 315 -5.37 -17.60 -2.98
N ASP A 316 -4.64 -18.10 -3.98
CA ASP A 316 -3.19 -18.14 -4.05
C ASP A 316 -2.51 -16.82 -4.44
N GLY A 317 -3.29 -15.77 -4.73
CA GLY A 317 -2.77 -14.44 -5.05
C GLY A 317 -2.56 -14.14 -6.54
N TRP A 318 -2.97 -15.03 -7.45
CA TRP A 318 -2.92 -14.76 -8.88
C TRP A 318 -4.04 -13.81 -9.30
N GLU A 319 -3.71 -12.82 -10.14
CA GLU A 319 -4.75 -12.12 -10.88
C GLU A 319 -5.19 -12.97 -12.06
N VAL A 320 -6.31 -13.68 -11.93
CA VAL A 320 -6.83 -14.54 -13.00
C VAL A 320 -7.90 -13.82 -13.81
N ASN A 321 -7.66 -13.58 -15.10
CA ASN A 321 -8.69 -13.22 -16.08
C ASN A 321 -8.95 -14.42 -16.98
N MET A 322 -10.16 -14.94 -16.94
CA MET A 322 -10.59 -15.92 -17.90
C MET A 322 -10.86 -15.18 -19.21
N VAL A 323 -10.10 -15.48 -20.24
CA VAL A 323 -10.21 -14.84 -21.55
C VAL A 323 -10.75 -15.83 -22.57
N GLY A 324 -11.40 -15.31 -23.62
CA GLY A 324 -11.96 -16.11 -24.70
C GLY A 324 -13.19 -15.47 -25.30
N SER A 325 -13.61 -15.94 -26.48
CA SER A 325 -14.72 -15.32 -27.23
C SER A 325 -16.11 -15.75 -26.73
N LEU A 326 -16.20 -16.79 -25.91
CA LEU A 326 -17.45 -17.31 -25.34
C LEU A 326 -17.54 -16.94 -23.87
N SER A 327 -18.76 -16.76 -23.36
CA SER A 327 -19.02 -16.54 -21.94
C SER A 327 -20.22 -17.38 -21.49
N SER A 328 -20.00 -18.37 -20.63
CA SER A 328 -21.06 -19.23 -20.08
C SER A 328 -20.75 -19.70 -18.65
N GLY A 329 -21.77 -20.08 -17.88
CA GLY A 329 -21.67 -20.41 -16.45
C GLY A 329 -22.09 -19.28 -15.51
N GLU A 330 -22.18 -19.60 -14.21
CA GLU A 330 -22.57 -18.69 -13.13
C GLU A 330 -21.37 -18.07 -12.38
N MET A 331 -20.13 -18.42 -12.76
CA MET A 331 -18.93 -17.85 -12.13
C MET A 331 -18.68 -16.39 -12.54
N LYS A 332 -18.00 -15.63 -11.68
CA LYS A 332 -17.40 -14.34 -12.07
C LYS A 332 -16.30 -14.59 -13.09
N ASP A 333 -16.19 -13.69 -14.08
CA ASP A 333 -15.14 -13.76 -15.11
C ASP A 333 -15.19 -15.12 -15.84
N LYS A 334 -16.22 -15.26 -16.66
CA LYS A 334 -16.71 -16.54 -17.19
C LYS A 334 -16.34 -16.76 -18.65
N ASN A 335 -15.34 -16.06 -19.19
CA ASN A 335 -14.96 -16.22 -20.59
C ASN A 335 -14.18 -17.54 -20.82
N HIS A 336 -14.28 -18.11 -22.03
CA HIS A 336 -13.59 -19.35 -22.44
C HIS A 336 -13.68 -19.55 -23.97
N GLU A 337 -13.06 -20.63 -24.49
CA GLU A 337 -13.22 -21.10 -25.88
C GLU A 337 -13.67 -22.57 -25.96
N ALA A 338 -14.11 -23.14 -24.82
CA ALA A 338 -14.69 -24.47 -24.73
C ALA A 338 -16.02 -24.62 -25.48
N VAL A 339 -16.14 -25.65 -26.33
CA VAL A 339 -17.38 -26.01 -27.04
C VAL A 339 -17.65 -27.50 -26.87
N PRO A 340 -18.80 -27.89 -26.29
CA PRO A 340 -19.18 -29.30 -26.17
C PRO A 340 -19.27 -30.00 -27.53
N GLY A 341 -18.74 -31.21 -27.61
CA GLY A 341 -18.78 -32.04 -28.82
C GLY A 341 -17.66 -31.79 -29.85
N ASP A 342 -16.83 -30.76 -29.68
CA ASP A 342 -15.71 -30.50 -30.60
C ASP A 342 -14.63 -31.60 -30.48
N ILE A 343 -14.14 -32.05 -31.63
CA ILE A 343 -12.91 -32.85 -31.76
C ILE A 343 -11.69 -31.93 -31.89
N ILE A 344 -10.47 -32.45 -31.74
CA ILE A 344 -9.23 -31.65 -31.76
C ILE A 344 -9.16 -30.68 -32.97
N THR A 345 -9.55 -31.15 -34.16
CA THR A 345 -9.49 -30.36 -35.41
C THR A 345 -10.49 -29.20 -35.43
N ASP A 346 -11.62 -29.31 -34.74
CA ASP A 346 -12.62 -28.25 -34.69
C ASP A 346 -12.25 -27.19 -33.65
N ALA A 347 -11.71 -27.62 -32.50
CA ALA A 347 -11.16 -26.73 -31.49
C ALA A 347 -10.03 -25.85 -32.06
N GLN A 348 -9.17 -26.40 -32.93
CA GLN A 348 -8.13 -25.63 -33.61
C GLN A 348 -8.69 -24.44 -34.41
N LYS A 349 -9.80 -24.63 -35.13
CA LYS A 349 -10.39 -23.55 -35.94
C LYS A 349 -10.92 -22.40 -35.08
N ARG A 350 -11.43 -22.71 -33.88
CA ARG A 350 -12.03 -21.74 -32.96
C ARG A 350 -11.00 -21.00 -32.12
N LEU A 351 -9.87 -21.63 -31.84
CA LEU A 351 -8.75 -21.04 -31.10
C LEU A 351 -8.37 -19.65 -31.64
N ARG A 352 -8.52 -19.41 -32.95
CA ARG A 352 -8.27 -18.12 -33.61
C ARG A 352 -9.09 -16.95 -33.06
N ASN A 353 -10.25 -17.21 -32.45
CA ASN A 353 -11.06 -16.20 -31.80
C ASN A 353 -10.49 -15.77 -30.44
N SER A 354 -9.56 -16.56 -29.89
CA SER A 354 -9.01 -16.40 -28.55
C SER A 354 -7.54 -16.01 -28.51
N VAL A 355 -6.77 -16.27 -29.58
CA VAL A 355 -5.34 -15.85 -29.64
C VAL A 355 -5.16 -14.34 -29.56
N GLY A 356 -6.16 -13.54 -29.97
CA GLY A 356 -6.13 -12.08 -29.86
C GLY A 356 -6.10 -11.55 -28.42
N PHE A 357 -6.54 -12.35 -27.44
CA PHE A 357 -6.45 -12.01 -26.01
C PHE A 357 -5.06 -12.30 -25.41
N LYS A 358 -4.15 -12.88 -26.19
CA LYS A 358 -2.75 -13.14 -25.81
C LYS A 358 -2.61 -13.79 -24.41
N PRO A 359 -3.29 -14.92 -24.14
CA PRO A 359 -3.16 -15.60 -22.85
C PRO A 359 -1.71 -16.05 -22.63
N ASN A 360 -1.18 -15.79 -21.45
CA ASN A 360 0.11 -16.34 -21.01
C ASN A 360 -0.02 -17.77 -20.48
N VAL A 361 -1.22 -18.23 -20.12
CA VAL A 361 -1.48 -19.62 -19.74
C VAL A 361 -2.70 -20.16 -20.48
N VAL A 362 -2.52 -21.27 -21.20
CA VAL A 362 -3.60 -21.97 -21.90
C VAL A 362 -3.81 -23.35 -21.28
N ILE A 363 -5.03 -23.63 -20.82
CA ILE A 363 -5.39 -24.96 -20.33
C ILE A 363 -6.14 -25.73 -21.43
N ILE A 364 -5.69 -26.95 -21.71
CA ILE A 364 -6.23 -27.77 -22.80
C ILE A 364 -6.71 -29.12 -22.27
N ASN A 365 -8.01 -29.37 -22.38
CA ASN A 365 -8.64 -30.68 -22.19
C ASN A 365 -9.40 -31.06 -23.46
N LEU A 366 -8.69 -31.61 -24.45
CA LEU A 366 -9.21 -31.94 -25.77
C LEU A 366 -8.91 -33.40 -26.13
N GLY A 367 -9.82 -34.06 -26.85
CA GLY A 367 -9.63 -35.44 -27.33
C GLY A 367 -10.66 -36.44 -26.80
N THR A 368 -11.50 -36.06 -25.83
CA THR A 368 -12.59 -36.93 -25.33
C THR A 368 -13.54 -37.32 -26.46
N ASN A 369 -13.94 -36.36 -27.31
CA ASN A 369 -14.81 -36.63 -28.46
C ASN A 369 -14.09 -37.43 -29.56
N ASP A 370 -12.78 -37.26 -29.72
CA ASP A 370 -11.97 -38.10 -30.61
C ASP A 370 -11.93 -39.56 -30.12
N ALA A 371 -11.82 -39.76 -28.80
CA ALA A 371 -11.86 -41.08 -28.17
C ALA A 371 -13.23 -41.74 -28.32
N VAL A 372 -14.31 -40.99 -28.05
CA VAL A 372 -15.70 -41.46 -28.12
C VAL A 372 -16.10 -41.79 -29.57
N ASN A 373 -15.70 -40.95 -30.53
CA ASN A 373 -16.09 -41.08 -31.94
C ASN A 373 -15.09 -41.87 -32.80
N ASP A 374 -14.02 -42.41 -32.21
CA ASP A 374 -12.96 -43.17 -32.90
C ASP A 374 -12.27 -42.38 -34.03
N VAL A 375 -12.06 -41.07 -33.81
CA VAL A 375 -11.54 -40.15 -34.83
C VAL A 375 -10.02 -40.08 -34.78
N ASP A 376 -9.35 -40.65 -35.78
CA ASP A 376 -7.90 -40.58 -35.99
C ASP A 376 -7.08 -40.72 -34.70
N VAL A 377 -7.45 -41.71 -33.88
CA VAL A 377 -6.90 -41.94 -32.53
C VAL A 377 -5.38 -42.11 -32.56
N SER A 378 -4.85 -42.78 -33.58
CA SER A 378 -3.40 -43.01 -33.75
C SER A 378 -2.61 -41.76 -34.14
N GLN A 379 -3.30 -40.67 -34.52
CA GLN A 379 -2.71 -39.40 -34.94
C GLN A 379 -3.18 -38.24 -34.05
N ALA A 380 -3.86 -38.52 -32.94
CA ALA A 380 -4.35 -37.50 -32.01
C ALA A 380 -3.23 -36.59 -31.51
N GLY A 381 -2.05 -37.15 -31.21
CA GLY A 381 -0.89 -36.37 -30.79
C GLY A 381 -0.37 -35.41 -31.88
N ILE A 382 -0.38 -35.82 -33.16
CA ILE A 382 0.05 -34.94 -34.26
C ILE A 382 -0.95 -33.81 -34.49
N ARG A 383 -2.26 -34.10 -34.42
CA ARG A 383 -3.30 -33.08 -34.55
C ARG A 383 -3.24 -32.09 -33.41
N LEU A 384 -3.03 -32.57 -32.19
CA LEU A 384 -2.86 -31.69 -31.03
C LEU A 384 -1.55 -30.89 -31.13
N GLU A 385 -0.46 -31.47 -31.61
CA GLU A 385 0.79 -30.74 -31.87
C GLU A 385 0.57 -29.55 -32.81
N SER A 386 -0.27 -29.69 -33.84
CA SER A 386 -0.64 -28.56 -34.70
C SER A 386 -1.42 -27.47 -33.96
N VAL A 387 -2.24 -27.81 -32.95
CA VAL A 387 -2.92 -26.82 -32.10
C VAL A 387 -1.88 -26.06 -31.29
N LEU A 388 -0.92 -26.76 -30.68
CA LEU A 388 0.14 -26.13 -29.90
C LEU A 388 1.02 -25.19 -30.76
N ASP A 389 1.38 -25.64 -31.97
CA ASP A 389 2.16 -24.82 -32.91
C ASP A 389 1.40 -23.56 -33.35
N GLU A 390 0.06 -23.61 -33.46
CA GLU A 390 -0.76 -22.43 -33.77
C GLU A 390 -0.83 -21.44 -32.59
N ILE A 391 -0.83 -21.93 -31.35
CA ILE A 391 -0.76 -21.09 -30.14
C ILE A 391 0.59 -20.38 -30.08
N TRP A 392 1.70 -21.11 -30.13
CA TRP A 392 3.04 -20.51 -30.05
C TRP A 392 3.42 -19.71 -31.30
N GLY A 393 2.79 -19.99 -32.43
CA GLY A 393 2.96 -19.23 -33.67
C GLY A 393 2.16 -17.92 -33.74
N ALA A 394 1.25 -17.68 -32.79
CA ALA A 394 0.48 -16.44 -32.73
C ALA A 394 1.31 -15.27 -32.20
N GLU A 395 0.99 -14.06 -32.66
CA GLU A 395 1.72 -12.83 -32.33
C GLU A 395 1.72 -12.58 -30.80
N GLY A 396 2.92 -12.52 -30.20
CA GLY A 396 3.10 -12.30 -28.77
C GLY A 396 2.86 -13.52 -27.87
N MET A 397 2.69 -14.71 -28.44
CA MET A 397 2.35 -15.94 -27.70
C MET A 397 3.43 -17.03 -27.74
N ALA A 398 4.63 -16.73 -28.27
CA ALA A 398 5.73 -17.71 -28.39
C ALA A 398 6.17 -18.30 -27.04
N GLU A 399 5.98 -17.57 -25.95
CA GLU A 399 6.35 -17.97 -24.58
C GLU A 399 5.15 -18.38 -23.72
N THR A 400 3.94 -18.42 -24.30
CA THR A 400 2.71 -18.85 -23.60
C THR A 400 2.91 -20.25 -23.00
N CYS A 401 2.54 -20.42 -21.73
CA CYS A 401 2.62 -21.70 -21.07
C CYS A 401 1.37 -22.54 -21.25
N ILE A 402 1.53 -23.79 -21.70
CA ILE A 402 0.41 -24.68 -21.98
C ILE A 402 0.31 -25.77 -20.91
N MET A 403 -0.84 -25.87 -20.26
CA MET A 403 -1.18 -26.98 -19.37
C MET A 403 -1.99 -27.99 -20.16
N LEU A 404 -1.32 -29.04 -20.65
CA LEU A 404 -1.96 -30.09 -21.44
C LEU A 404 -2.38 -31.24 -20.53
N SER A 405 -3.68 -31.51 -20.46
CA SER A 405 -4.19 -32.66 -19.70
C SER A 405 -4.32 -33.93 -20.53
N THR A 406 -4.18 -35.08 -19.86
CA THR A 406 -4.72 -36.36 -20.33
C THR A 406 -6.24 -36.38 -20.21
N LEU A 407 -6.89 -37.37 -20.80
CA LEU A 407 -8.34 -37.48 -20.82
C LEU A 407 -8.86 -38.07 -19.50
N ILE A 408 -10.04 -37.62 -19.07
CA ILE A 408 -10.75 -38.23 -17.93
C ILE A 408 -11.39 -39.57 -18.33
N PRO A 409 -11.69 -40.47 -17.37
CA PRO A 409 -12.44 -41.69 -17.65
C PRO A 409 -13.78 -41.47 -18.36
N ASN A 410 -14.16 -42.46 -19.17
CA ASN A 410 -15.43 -42.48 -19.89
C ASN A 410 -15.96 -43.91 -19.94
N THR A 411 -17.25 -44.11 -19.68
CA THR A 411 -17.81 -45.48 -19.65
C THR A 411 -18.20 -46.02 -21.03
N ALA A 412 -18.02 -45.27 -22.11
CA ALA A 412 -18.15 -45.78 -23.47
C ALA A 412 -17.00 -46.75 -23.77
N GLU A 413 -17.32 -47.98 -24.20
CA GLU A 413 -16.31 -49.01 -24.48
C GLU A 413 -15.26 -48.55 -25.52
N VAL A 414 -15.69 -47.80 -26.54
CA VAL A 414 -14.82 -47.22 -27.56
C VAL A 414 -13.87 -46.18 -26.96
N ALA A 415 -14.40 -45.28 -26.11
CA ALA A 415 -13.58 -44.26 -25.45
C ALA A 415 -12.60 -44.89 -24.45
N ALA A 416 -13.03 -45.85 -23.64
CA ALA A 416 -12.17 -46.56 -22.68
C ALA A 416 -11.01 -47.31 -23.35
N ARG A 417 -11.23 -47.85 -24.56
CA ARG A 417 -10.18 -48.45 -25.39
C ARG A 417 -9.22 -47.41 -25.97
N ASN A 418 -9.76 -46.27 -26.43
CA ASN A 418 -9.00 -45.26 -27.16
C ASN A 418 -8.22 -44.31 -26.22
N ARG A 419 -8.74 -44.06 -25.02
CA ARG A 419 -8.17 -43.14 -24.02
C ARG A 419 -6.69 -43.39 -23.75
N PRO A 420 -6.23 -44.62 -23.42
CA PRO A 420 -4.81 -44.85 -23.14
C PRO A 420 -3.90 -44.62 -24.36
N ILE A 421 -4.43 -44.81 -25.58
CA ILE A 421 -3.69 -44.57 -26.83
C ILE A 421 -3.49 -43.06 -27.04
N ILE A 422 -4.51 -42.26 -26.75
CA ILE A 422 -4.42 -40.79 -26.84
C ILE A 422 -3.55 -40.24 -25.71
N ASP A 423 -3.78 -40.68 -24.47
CA ASP A 423 -3.02 -40.20 -23.31
C ASP A 423 -1.52 -40.50 -23.45
N SER A 424 -1.15 -41.68 -23.96
CA SER A 424 0.27 -41.99 -24.21
C SER A 424 0.90 -41.06 -25.26
N GLN A 425 0.14 -40.65 -26.28
CA GLN A 425 0.61 -39.67 -27.26
C GLN A 425 0.73 -38.27 -26.64
N PHE A 426 -0.21 -37.86 -25.78
CA PHE A 426 -0.14 -36.54 -25.13
C PHE A 426 1.01 -36.47 -24.13
N ARG A 427 1.22 -37.51 -23.32
CA ARG A 427 2.40 -37.61 -22.43
C ARG A 427 3.70 -37.51 -23.24
N ALA A 428 3.82 -38.28 -24.32
CA ALA A 428 4.99 -38.22 -25.20
C ALA A 428 5.16 -36.84 -25.89
N LEU A 429 4.06 -36.14 -26.19
CA LEU A 429 4.09 -34.81 -26.78
C LEU A 429 4.57 -33.75 -25.78
N VAL A 430 4.12 -33.81 -24.52
CA VAL A 430 4.65 -32.95 -23.45
C VAL A 430 6.15 -33.19 -23.28
N ASP A 431 6.58 -34.46 -23.16
CA ASP A 431 8.01 -34.80 -23.04
C ASP A 431 8.84 -34.28 -24.22
N LYS A 432 8.31 -34.40 -25.44
CA LYS A 432 8.95 -33.89 -26.67
C LYS A 432 9.13 -32.38 -26.63
N ARG A 433 8.16 -31.63 -26.11
CA ARG A 433 8.09 -30.16 -26.17
C ARG A 433 8.63 -29.44 -24.93
N ALA A 434 8.71 -30.11 -23.77
CA ALA A 434 9.15 -29.50 -22.50
C ALA A 434 10.58 -28.90 -22.54
N GLY A 435 11.44 -29.38 -23.45
CA GLY A 435 12.77 -28.81 -23.68
C GLY A 435 12.82 -27.63 -24.67
N GLN A 436 11.71 -27.29 -25.32
CA GLN A 436 11.62 -26.30 -26.40
C GLN A 436 10.61 -25.19 -26.11
N ASN A 437 9.52 -25.51 -25.41
CA ASN A 437 8.40 -24.61 -25.12
C ASN A 437 7.94 -24.77 -23.66
N CYS A 438 7.22 -23.78 -23.13
CA CYS A 438 6.59 -23.90 -21.81
C CYS A 438 5.35 -24.80 -21.89
N ILE A 439 5.50 -26.06 -21.45
CA ILE A 439 4.40 -27.02 -21.44
C ILE A 439 4.52 -27.96 -20.25
N TYR A 440 3.40 -28.18 -19.57
CA TYR A 440 3.30 -29.03 -18.38
C TYR A 440 2.16 -30.02 -18.53
N LEU A 441 2.39 -31.24 -18.03
CA LEU A 441 1.39 -32.29 -18.05
C LEU A 441 0.45 -32.14 -16.85
N ALA A 442 -0.82 -31.90 -17.12
CA ALA A 442 -1.91 -31.98 -16.15
C ALA A 442 -2.49 -33.41 -16.16
N ASP A 443 -1.76 -34.37 -15.59
CA ASP A 443 -2.12 -35.79 -15.69
C ASP A 443 -3.37 -36.12 -14.86
N MET A 444 -4.45 -36.51 -15.53
CA MET A 444 -5.70 -36.96 -14.94
C MET A 444 -5.59 -38.35 -14.29
N GLU A 445 -4.42 -39.00 -14.39
CA GLU A 445 -4.02 -40.22 -13.66
C GLU A 445 -2.66 -40.01 -12.97
N PRO A 446 -2.57 -39.13 -11.95
CA PRO A 446 -1.31 -38.83 -11.29
C PRO A 446 -0.66 -40.11 -10.74
N ASN A 447 0.63 -40.30 -11.03
CA ASN A 447 1.42 -41.48 -10.66
C ASN A 447 0.88 -42.83 -11.18
N GLY A 448 -0.02 -42.81 -12.17
CA GLY A 448 -0.67 -44.02 -12.68
C GLY A 448 -1.72 -44.62 -11.75
N GLU A 449 -2.17 -43.85 -10.75
CA GLU A 449 -3.24 -44.24 -9.83
C GLU A 449 -4.62 -43.74 -10.32
N GLU A 450 -5.67 -44.47 -9.96
CA GLU A 450 -7.05 -44.14 -10.34
C GLU A 450 -7.56 -42.97 -9.48
N TRP A 451 -7.48 -41.75 -10.02
CA TRP A 451 -7.86 -40.51 -9.34
C TRP A 451 -9.36 -40.20 -9.42
N PHE A 452 -10.03 -40.64 -10.48
CA PHE A 452 -11.45 -40.45 -10.74
C PHE A 452 -12.22 -41.77 -10.62
N THR A 453 -13.38 -41.72 -9.97
CA THR A 453 -14.32 -42.84 -9.82
C THR A 453 -15.63 -42.49 -10.49
N ILE A 454 -16.22 -43.43 -11.24
CA ILE A 454 -17.45 -43.18 -11.99
C ILE A 454 -18.62 -42.77 -11.07
N GLU A 455 -18.72 -43.39 -9.89
CA GLU A 455 -19.84 -43.19 -8.96
C GLU A 455 -19.83 -41.82 -8.29
N ASP A 456 -18.66 -41.32 -7.89
CA ASP A 456 -18.55 -40.11 -7.07
C ASP A 456 -18.15 -38.85 -7.83
N ASP A 457 -17.63 -38.99 -9.07
CA ASP A 457 -17.03 -37.87 -9.82
C ASP A 457 -17.75 -37.54 -11.14
N PHE A 458 -18.70 -38.38 -11.61
CA PHE A 458 -19.38 -38.19 -12.91
C PHE A 458 -20.90 -37.98 -12.79
N LEU A 459 -21.49 -37.37 -13.82
CA LEU A 459 -22.95 -37.24 -13.93
C LEU A 459 -23.62 -38.60 -14.13
N MET A 460 -24.13 -39.17 -13.04
CA MET A 460 -24.88 -40.45 -13.04
C MET A 460 -26.17 -40.44 -13.90
N ARG A 461 -26.62 -39.27 -14.36
CA ARG A 461 -27.77 -39.14 -15.29
C ARG A 461 -27.39 -39.42 -16.75
N GLU A 462 -26.10 -39.54 -17.06
CA GLU A 462 -25.60 -39.76 -18.41
C GLU A 462 -25.08 -41.17 -18.60
N ASN A 463 -25.32 -41.76 -19.76
CA ASN A 463 -24.76 -43.04 -20.15
C ASN A 463 -24.49 -43.02 -21.67
N PRO A 464 -23.23 -43.04 -22.11
CA PRO A 464 -22.01 -43.19 -21.31
C PRO A 464 -21.69 -41.96 -20.45
N HIS A 465 -21.18 -42.19 -19.24
CA HIS A 465 -20.73 -41.14 -18.33
C HIS A 465 -19.52 -40.44 -18.96
N THR A 466 -19.73 -39.21 -19.39
CA THR A 466 -18.76 -38.42 -20.15
C THR A 466 -18.41 -37.14 -19.40
N HIS A 467 -19.39 -36.51 -18.74
CA HIS A 467 -19.17 -35.25 -18.04
C HIS A 467 -19.02 -35.48 -16.51
N PRO A 468 -18.12 -34.72 -15.85
CA PRO A 468 -18.02 -34.71 -14.39
C PRO A 468 -19.32 -34.19 -13.75
N ASN A 469 -19.59 -34.60 -12.50
CA ASN A 469 -20.82 -34.16 -11.80
C ASN A 469 -20.87 -32.65 -11.57
N SER A 470 -22.07 -32.04 -11.59
CA SER A 470 -22.26 -30.58 -11.51
C SER A 470 -23.31 -30.14 -10.46
N ASN A 471 -23.43 -30.86 -9.34
CA ASN A 471 -24.35 -30.54 -8.24
C ASN A 471 -23.62 -29.87 -7.04
N LEU A 472 -24.19 -28.78 -6.50
CA LEU A 472 -23.56 -27.92 -5.47
C LEU A 472 -23.08 -28.68 -4.21
N GLU A 473 -23.70 -29.82 -3.90
CA GLU A 473 -23.39 -30.62 -2.71
C GLU A 473 -22.34 -31.72 -2.96
N GLN A 474 -22.03 -32.10 -4.22
CA GLN A 474 -21.18 -33.26 -4.56
C GLN A 474 -20.34 -33.13 -5.84
N ASP A 475 -20.03 -31.91 -6.30
CA ASP A 475 -19.21 -31.65 -7.50
C ASP A 475 -17.71 -31.99 -7.30
N ASN A 476 -17.41 -33.27 -7.08
CA ASN A 476 -16.07 -33.78 -6.84
C ASN A 476 -15.25 -33.87 -8.13
N GLY A 477 -15.90 -34.16 -9.26
CA GLY A 477 -15.22 -34.33 -10.54
C GLY A 477 -14.56 -33.04 -11.04
N HIS A 478 -15.28 -31.92 -11.04
CA HIS A 478 -14.67 -30.65 -11.45
C HIS A 478 -13.63 -30.15 -10.44
N ARG A 479 -13.81 -30.42 -9.14
CA ARG A 479 -12.81 -30.11 -8.10
C ARG A 479 -11.50 -30.87 -8.30
N LYS A 480 -11.59 -32.17 -8.62
CA LYS A 480 -10.42 -33.00 -8.92
C LYS A 480 -9.70 -32.54 -10.19
N MET A 481 -10.43 -32.21 -11.25
CA MET A 481 -9.83 -31.63 -12.46
C MET A 481 -9.14 -30.30 -12.17
N ALA A 482 -9.81 -29.41 -11.42
CA ALA A 482 -9.24 -28.12 -11.03
C ALA A 482 -7.95 -28.29 -10.20
N ALA A 483 -7.92 -29.25 -9.27
CA ALA A 483 -6.73 -29.52 -8.45
C ALA A 483 -5.52 -29.95 -9.31
N ILE A 484 -5.72 -30.75 -10.35
CA ILE A 484 -4.65 -31.19 -11.25
C ILE A 484 -4.13 -30.02 -12.09
N PHE A 485 -5.02 -29.21 -12.69
CA PHE A 485 -4.59 -28.03 -13.44
C PHE A 485 -3.90 -27.00 -12.55
N TYR A 486 -4.41 -26.79 -11.33
CA TYR A 486 -3.79 -25.94 -10.32
C TYR A 486 -2.38 -26.42 -9.96
N GLN A 487 -2.17 -27.72 -9.79
CA GLN A 487 -0.85 -28.30 -9.55
C GLN A 487 0.11 -28.07 -10.73
N ALA A 488 -0.36 -28.28 -11.97
CA ALA A 488 0.46 -28.05 -13.16
C ALA A 488 0.86 -26.58 -13.33
N ILE A 489 -0.08 -25.64 -13.09
CA ILE A 489 0.18 -24.20 -13.12
C ILE A 489 1.17 -23.81 -12.03
N ASN A 490 1.00 -24.32 -10.80
CA ASN A 490 1.94 -24.03 -9.72
C ASN A 490 3.33 -24.63 -9.94
N GLN A 491 3.43 -25.78 -10.62
CA GLN A 491 4.72 -26.32 -11.05
C GLN A 491 5.39 -25.43 -12.10
N ALA A 492 4.63 -24.97 -13.10
CA ALA A 492 5.12 -24.03 -14.11
C ALA A 492 5.57 -22.70 -13.49
N ALA A 493 4.82 -22.22 -12.49
CA ALA A 493 5.18 -21.04 -11.72
C ALA A 493 6.43 -21.25 -10.86
N SER A 494 6.58 -22.41 -10.20
CA SER A 494 7.77 -22.70 -9.38
C SER A 494 9.04 -22.85 -10.21
N ASP A 495 8.89 -23.27 -11.46
CA ASP A 495 9.99 -23.38 -12.42
C ASP A 495 10.29 -22.06 -13.13
N ASP A 496 9.58 -20.98 -12.77
CA ASP A 496 9.69 -19.64 -13.36
C ASP A 496 9.45 -19.62 -14.88
N LYS A 497 8.48 -20.42 -15.33
CA LYS A 497 8.17 -20.60 -16.76
C LYS A 497 6.92 -19.88 -17.22
N ILE A 498 6.07 -19.43 -16.31
CA ILE A 498 4.89 -18.62 -16.65
C ILE A 498 5.37 -17.19 -16.93
N VAL A 499 5.32 -16.78 -18.19
CA VAL A 499 5.55 -15.38 -18.55
C VAL A 499 4.39 -14.51 -18.07
N ALA A 500 4.63 -13.22 -17.86
CA ALA A 500 3.57 -12.29 -17.46
C ALA A 500 2.43 -12.27 -18.50
N ALA A 501 1.16 -12.21 -18.08
CA ALA A 501 0.07 -11.95 -19.01
C ALA A 501 0.12 -10.51 -19.50
N GLY A 502 -0.41 -10.28 -20.70
CA GLY A 502 -0.90 -8.95 -21.05
C GLY A 502 -2.02 -8.51 -20.09
N ASP A 503 -2.23 -7.21 -19.96
CA ASP A 503 -3.15 -6.60 -18.99
C ASP A 503 -4.60 -7.12 -19.08
N PHE A 504 -5.29 -7.18 -17.93
CA PHE A 504 -6.67 -7.66 -17.83
C PHE A 504 -7.70 -6.55 -17.75
N GLY A 505 -8.64 -6.53 -18.69
CA GLY A 505 -9.89 -5.80 -18.55
C GLY A 505 -11.09 -6.74 -18.65
N VAL A 506 -12.06 -6.62 -17.72
CA VAL A 506 -13.50 -6.82 -18.05
C VAL A 506 -14.39 -5.81 -17.29
N SER A 507 -14.11 -4.54 -17.53
CA SER A 507 -15.06 -3.51 -17.96
C SER A 507 -14.39 -2.84 -19.18
N GLU A 508 -14.97 -1.86 -19.87
CA GLU A 508 -14.06 -0.83 -20.43
C GLU A 508 -13.16 -0.44 -19.24
N PRO A 509 -11.84 -0.64 -19.32
CA PRO A 509 -10.98 -0.55 -18.16
C PRO A 509 -11.22 0.82 -17.54
N VAL A 510 -11.73 0.86 -16.30
CA VAL A 510 -11.69 2.12 -15.59
C VAL A 510 -10.22 2.31 -15.28
N CYS A 511 -9.58 3.13 -16.09
CA CYS A 511 -8.16 3.40 -16.06
C CYS A 511 -7.91 4.39 -14.93
N ASP A 512 -8.08 3.88 -13.70
CA ASP A 512 -7.79 4.63 -12.50
C ASP A 512 -6.36 5.15 -12.60
N LYS A 513 -6.21 6.45 -12.41
CA LYS A 513 -4.89 7.06 -12.36
C LYS A 513 -4.22 6.71 -11.06
N PHE A 514 -2.99 6.26 -11.12
CA PHE A 514 -2.15 6.10 -9.94
C PHE A 514 -0.94 7.00 -10.03
N ASP A 515 -0.41 7.36 -8.88
CA ASP A 515 0.82 8.12 -8.81
C ASP A 515 1.94 7.50 -9.67
N GLY A 516 2.57 8.31 -10.51
CA GLY A 516 3.63 7.89 -11.43
C GLY A 516 3.15 7.25 -12.74
N THR A 517 1.84 7.27 -13.05
CA THR A 517 1.30 6.67 -14.30
C THR A 517 1.21 7.63 -15.48
N GLY A 518 1.55 8.92 -15.30
CA GLY A 518 1.58 9.88 -16.39
C GLY A 518 2.90 9.83 -17.17
N ILE A 519 2.84 10.16 -18.46
CA ILE A 519 4.01 10.22 -19.35
C ILE A 519 4.52 11.65 -19.36
N ASP A 520 5.81 11.86 -19.12
CA ASP A 520 6.38 13.20 -19.24
C ASP A 520 6.25 13.70 -20.70
N ALA A 521 5.65 14.88 -20.87
CA ALA A 521 5.61 15.55 -22.17
C ALA A 521 7.01 15.97 -22.65
N GLY A 522 8.01 15.97 -21.75
CA GLY A 522 9.37 16.38 -22.03
C GLY A 522 9.54 17.90 -21.96
N GLY A 523 10.64 18.33 -21.34
CA GLY A 523 11.00 19.74 -21.21
C GLY A 523 9.90 20.64 -20.62
N LYS A 524 10.09 21.96 -20.71
CA LYS A 524 9.08 22.93 -20.21
C LYS A 524 7.94 23.14 -21.20
N THR A 525 6.74 22.72 -20.83
CA THR A 525 5.52 22.86 -21.66
C THR A 525 4.92 24.26 -21.62
N GLN A 526 5.16 25.02 -20.56
CA GLN A 526 4.79 26.45 -20.47
C GLN A 526 5.97 27.30 -20.00
N ARG A 527 6.18 28.44 -20.66
CA ARG A 527 7.26 29.38 -20.36
C ARG A 527 6.75 30.81 -20.35
N GLY A 528 6.73 31.46 -19.19
CA GLY A 528 6.75 32.93 -19.11
C GLY A 528 5.55 33.67 -19.69
N SER A 529 4.37 33.05 -19.76
CA SER A 529 3.15 33.69 -20.27
C SER A 529 2.39 34.45 -19.17
N GLY A 530 1.67 35.51 -19.54
CA GLY A 530 0.91 36.37 -18.61
C GLY A 530 1.71 37.56 -18.04
N TYR A 531 0.98 38.62 -17.66
CA TYR A 531 1.55 39.83 -17.05
C TYR A 531 1.63 39.68 -15.52
N GLU A 532 2.79 39.97 -14.95
CA GLU A 532 3.01 40.13 -13.51
C GLU A 532 2.70 41.57 -13.06
N ASP A 533 2.28 41.78 -11.81
CA ASP A 533 2.59 43.05 -11.14
C ASP A 533 3.92 42.88 -10.41
N HIS A 534 4.96 43.58 -10.87
CA HIS A 534 6.32 43.48 -10.34
C HIS A 534 6.39 43.64 -8.80
N GLU A 535 7.57 43.37 -8.22
CA GLU A 535 7.86 43.38 -6.76
C GLU A 535 7.16 44.51 -5.99
N TYR A 536 6.62 44.17 -4.80
CA TYR A 536 6.16 45.18 -3.86
C TYR A 536 7.32 46.03 -3.36
N SER A 537 7.30 47.31 -3.71
CA SER A 537 8.21 48.32 -3.20
C SER A 537 7.51 49.09 -2.08
N HIS A 538 8.04 48.99 -0.85
CA HIS A 538 7.57 49.78 0.28
C HIS A 538 8.10 51.21 0.17
N ASP A 539 7.20 52.18 0.21
CA ASP A 539 7.51 53.59 0.38
C ASP A 539 6.55 54.10 1.45
N SER A 540 7.01 54.97 2.35
CA SER A 540 6.16 55.50 3.41
C SER A 540 6.52 56.93 3.75
N GLU A 541 5.48 57.68 4.11
CA GLU A 541 5.61 59.07 4.54
C GLU A 541 5.32 59.15 6.03
N GLU A 542 6.25 59.72 6.79
CA GLU A 542 6.05 59.97 8.21
C GLU A 542 4.90 60.97 8.40
N MET A 543 3.88 60.56 9.15
CA MET A 543 2.81 61.44 9.56
C MET A 543 3.16 62.11 10.90
N PRO A 544 2.56 63.26 11.23
CA PRO A 544 2.81 63.92 12.51
C PRO A 544 2.57 63.00 13.70
N ILE A 545 3.38 63.16 14.76
CA ILE A 545 3.16 62.47 16.03
C ILE A 545 1.75 62.80 16.53
N ILE A 546 0.90 61.79 16.61
CA ILE A 546 -0.50 61.97 17.01
C ILE A 546 -0.67 61.92 18.53
N TRP A 547 0.33 61.39 19.25
CA TRP A 547 0.27 61.22 20.69
C TRP A 547 1.66 61.10 21.32
N THR A 548 1.87 61.76 22.47
CA THR A 548 3.11 61.73 23.25
C THR A 548 2.79 61.61 24.73
N PHE A 549 3.55 60.79 25.46
CA PHE A 549 3.38 60.61 26.90
C PHE A 549 4.70 60.37 27.62
N ASP A 550 4.90 61.05 28.75
CA ASP A 550 6.08 60.90 29.60
C ASP A 550 5.71 60.10 30.86
N SER A 551 6.48 59.06 31.14
CA SER A 551 6.33 58.21 32.32
C SER A 551 7.63 58.18 33.11
N GLN A 552 7.56 58.25 34.43
CA GLN A 552 8.73 58.05 35.30
C GLN A 552 9.26 56.60 35.28
N TRP A 553 8.52 55.69 34.64
CA TRP A 553 8.82 54.26 34.62
C TRP A 553 8.55 53.66 33.25
N ASP A 554 9.39 52.72 32.84
CA ASP A 554 9.16 51.84 31.71
C ASP A 554 8.89 50.42 32.22
N ARG A 555 7.62 50.18 32.60
CA ARG A 555 7.15 48.91 33.17
C ARG A 555 6.61 47.95 32.12
N ASP A 556 7.03 48.10 30.86
CA ASP A 556 6.54 47.21 29.80
C ASP A 556 5.01 47.39 29.60
N GLN A 557 4.52 48.62 29.82
CA GLN A 557 3.11 48.97 30.04
C GLN A 557 2.28 49.21 28.76
N TRP A 558 2.91 49.03 27.61
CA TRP A 558 2.32 49.19 26.28
C TRP A 558 2.39 47.84 25.57
N ARG A 559 1.24 47.27 25.20
CA ARG A 559 1.15 45.94 24.59
C ARG A 559 0.02 45.92 23.57
N PHE A 560 0.19 45.19 22.48
CA PHE A 560 -0.93 44.80 21.64
C PHE A 560 -1.66 43.61 22.28
N ALA A 561 -2.98 43.72 22.44
CA ALA A 561 -3.81 42.69 23.04
C ALA A 561 -5.16 42.59 22.32
N ARG A 562 -5.64 41.36 22.17
CA ARG A 562 -6.91 41.04 21.52
C ARG A 562 -8.06 41.20 22.52
N LEU A 563 -8.79 42.31 22.47
CA LEU A 563 -9.79 42.65 23.49
C LEU A 563 -11.25 42.50 23.05
N PHE A 564 -11.61 42.87 21.81
CA PHE A 564 -13.02 42.98 21.41
C PHE A 564 -13.48 41.98 20.33
N SER A 565 -12.57 41.42 19.53
CA SER A 565 -12.87 40.42 18.50
C SER A 565 -11.73 39.39 18.41
N PRO A 566 -11.98 38.10 18.08
CA PRO A 566 -10.95 37.16 17.67
C PRO A 566 -10.13 37.64 16.46
N ASP A 567 -10.66 38.60 15.70
CA ASP A 567 -10.19 38.99 14.38
C ASP A 567 -9.26 40.22 14.36
N TYR A 568 -9.06 40.93 15.48
CA TYR A 568 -8.24 42.18 15.51
C TYR A 568 -7.39 42.30 16.79
N ASP A 569 -6.15 42.80 16.66
CA ASP A 569 -5.28 43.11 17.80
C ASP A 569 -5.31 44.62 18.12
N ASP A 570 -5.73 45.01 19.33
CA ASP A 570 -5.85 46.41 19.76
C ASP A 570 -4.60 46.84 20.54
N LEU A 571 -4.11 48.08 20.37
CA LEU A 571 -3.06 48.62 21.23
C LEU A 571 -3.66 48.98 22.59
N VAL A 572 -3.13 48.38 23.65
CA VAL A 572 -3.59 48.57 25.02
C VAL A 572 -2.48 49.17 25.87
N ALA A 573 -2.86 50.18 26.64
CA ALA A 573 -2.01 50.78 27.63
C ALA A 573 -2.73 50.87 28.97
N TRP A 574 -2.00 50.64 30.04
CA TRP A 574 -2.44 51.10 31.36
C TRP A 574 -1.56 52.27 31.78
N VAL A 575 -2.20 53.40 32.05
CA VAL A 575 -1.53 54.64 32.43
C VAL A 575 -2.01 55.01 33.82
N GLN A 576 -1.08 55.21 34.75
CA GLN A 576 -1.46 55.67 36.09
C GLN A 576 -2.03 57.08 36.00
N SER A 577 -3.22 57.29 36.57
CA SER A 577 -3.81 58.64 36.61
C SER A 577 -3.09 59.50 37.65
N ASP A 578 -3.39 60.80 37.71
CA ASP A 578 -2.82 61.72 38.70
C ASP A 578 -3.17 61.37 40.16
N ASP A 579 -4.06 60.40 40.39
CA ASP A 579 -4.27 59.79 41.71
C ASP A 579 -3.51 58.46 41.87
N ASP A 580 -2.89 58.26 43.04
CA ASP A 580 -2.04 57.11 43.36
C ASP A 580 -2.78 55.74 43.35
N PHE A 581 -4.08 55.73 43.08
CA PHE A 581 -4.94 54.56 43.26
C PHE A 581 -5.80 54.19 42.04
N SER A 582 -5.72 54.90 40.90
CA SER A 582 -6.43 54.50 39.69
C SER A 582 -5.52 54.44 38.45
N ALA A 583 -5.84 53.48 37.57
CA ALA A 583 -5.22 53.31 36.27
C ALA A 583 -6.28 53.55 35.19
N ILE A 584 -5.92 54.33 34.18
CA ILE A 584 -6.71 54.53 32.97
C ILE A 584 -6.22 53.53 31.93
N TYR A 585 -7.14 52.71 31.44
CA TYR A 585 -6.89 51.82 30.30
C TYR A 585 -7.30 52.55 29.03
N ALA A 586 -6.35 52.72 28.11
CA ALA A 586 -6.60 53.31 26.80
C ALA A 586 -6.45 52.24 25.71
N THR A 587 -7.42 52.21 24.79
CA THR A 587 -7.47 51.27 23.68
C THR A 587 -7.55 52.04 22.36
N TRP A 588 -6.67 51.72 21.42
CA TRP A 588 -6.70 52.28 20.08
C TRP A 588 -6.96 51.18 19.05
N TYR A 589 -7.99 51.40 18.23
CA TYR A 589 -8.41 50.50 17.17
C TYR A 589 -7.41 50.54 16.01
N SER A 590 -6.80 49.39 15.71
CA SER A 590 -6.00 49.17 14.50
C SER A 590 -6.82 48.31 13.55
N GLY A 591 -7.14 48.84 12.36
CA GLY A 591 -7.78 48.05 11.30
C GLY A 591 -6.84 46.96 10.78
N ASP A 592 -7.41 45.79 10.47
CA ASP A 592 -6.77 44.61 9.87
C ASP A 592 -6.12 44.89 8.52
N LEU A 593 -4.89 44.37 8.31
CA LEU A 593 -3.92 44.76 7.30
C LEU A 593 -4.08 44.19 5.87
N HIS A 594 -4.90 43.16 5.58
CA HIS A 594 -5.22 42.81 4.17
C HIS A 594 -6.44 41.88 3.97
N ALA A 595 -7.48 42.37 3.27
CA ALA A 595 -8.74 41.65 3.02
C ALA A 595 -8.80 40.78 1.74
N CYS A 596 -7.76 40.72 0.89
CA CYS A 596 -7.92 40.14 -0.46
C CYS A 596 -7.10 38.87 -0.76
N SER A 597 -6.04 38.55 -0.01
CA SER A 597 -5.20 37.35 -0.24
C SER A 597 -5.25 36.33 0.92
N GLY A 598 -5.78 36.74 2.08
CA GLY A 598 -5.83 35.94 3.31
C GLY A 598 -4.45 35.57 3.87
N ARG A 599 -3.41 36.37 3.56
CA ARG A 599 -2.03 36.16 3.98
C ARG A 599 -1.40 37.47 4.42
N ASP A 600 -0.81 37.46 5.62
CA ASP A 600 -0.15 38.63 6.20
C ASP A 600 1.28 38.76 5.67
N ASP A 601 1.63 39.98 5.28
CA ASP A 601 3.01 40.38 4.95
C ASP A 601 3.83 40.62 6.23
N TRP A 602 5.13 40.43 6.16
CA TRP A 602 6.02 40.64 7.31
C TRP A 602 6.63 42.03 7.29
N LEU A 603 6.33 42.83 8.32
CA LEU A 603 6.94 44.13 8.53
C LEU A 603 8.12 43.99 9.50
N ALA A 604 9.33 44.27 9.01
CA ALA A 604 10.52 44.39 9.84
C ALA A 604 10.84 45.88 10.02
N MET A 605 10.67 46.39 11.23
CA MET A 605 10.89 47.80 11.56
C MET A 605 12.22 47.97 12.30
N ASN A 606 13.06 48.88 11.81
CA ASN A 606 14.33 49.25 12.43
C ASN A 606 14.11 50.26 13.59
N GLU A 607 15.14 50.47 14.41
CA GLU A 607 15.07 51.39 15.56
C GLU A 607 14.78 52.86 15.19
N ASP A 608 15.05 53.25 13.94
CA ASP A 608 14.75 54.57 13.40
C ASP A 608 13.33 54.70 12.82
N GLY A 609 12.53 53.63 12.89
CA GLY A 609 11.17 53.56 12.36
C GLY A 609 11.09 53.19 10.88
N SER A 610 12.21 52.96 10.19
CA SER A 610 12.18 52.47 8.80
C SER A 610 11.64 51.03 8.75
N VAL A 611 10.70 50.76 7.84
CA VAL A 611 10.05 49.46 7.71
C VAL A 611 10.41 48.78 6.39
N ALA A 612 10.96 47.57 6.48
CA ALA A 612 11.07 46.63 5.38
C ALA A 612 9.82 45.73 5.35
N THR A 613 9.08 45.74 4.24
CA THR A 613 7.91 44.86 4.04
C THR A 613 8.33 43.68 3.19
N ASN A 614 8.15 42.46 3.71
CA ASN A 614 8.33 41.23 2.96
C ASN A 614 6.95 40.70 2.57
N THR A 615 6.70 40.62 1.27
CA THR A 615 5.41 40.13 0.78
C THR A 615 5.29 38.61 0.90
N ASN A 616 4.19 38.16 1.50
CA ASN A 616 3.84 36.76 1.64
C ASN A 616 3.09 36.27 0.40
N SER A 617 3.84 36.12 -0.70
CA SER A 617 3.33 35.63 -1.97
C SER A 617 3.11 34.11 -1.96
N ARG A 618 2.19 33.61 -2.79
CA ARG A 618 1.99 32.17 -2.98
C ARG A 618 3.16 31.55 -3.73
N SER A 619 3.73 30.48 -3.19
CA SER A 619 4.68 29.62 -3.89
C SER A 619 3.96 28.41 -4.49
N CYS A 620 4.47 27.94 -5.62
CA CYS A 620 4.12 26.65 -6.21
C CYS A 620 5.01 25.51 -5.71
N ARG A 621 6.00 25.77 -4.86
CA ARG A 621 6.83 24.71 -4.25
C ARG A 621 5.97 23.86 -3.30
N LYS A 622 6.14 22.55 -3.38
CA LYS A 622 5.51 21.59 -2.47
C LYS A 622 6.15 21.59 -1.08
N GLY A 623 5.37 21.32 -0.03
CA GLY A 623 5.91 21.07 1.31
C GLY A 623 4.94 21.32 2.46
N VAL A 624 5.42 21.79 3.61
CA VAL A 624 4.62 21.98 4.84
C VAL A 624 4.04 23.40 4.95
N VAL A 625 3.10 23.58 5.89
CA VAL A 625 2.55 24.89 6.26
C VAL A 625 3.69 25.86 6.57
N GLY A 626 3.94 26.82 5.67
CA GLY A 626 5.08 27.74 5.74
C GLY A 626 5.85 27.88 4.43
N ASP A 627 5.76 26.92 3.51
CA ASP A 627 6.51 26.90 2.24
C ASP A 627 5.98 27.88 1.17
N GLY A 628 5.05 28.76 1.54
CA GLY A 628 4.74 29.99 0.82
C GLY A 628 5.80 31.08 0.97
N LEU A 629 6.74 30.95 1.92
CA LEU A 629 7.77 31.95 2.17
C LEU A 629 8.97 31.78 1.22
N ASP A 630 8.82 32.21 -0.04
CA ASP A 630 9.98 32.67 -0.81
C ASP A 630 10.21 34.15 -0.45
N VAL A 631 10.92 34.40 0.66
CA VAL A 631 11.32 35.75 1.07
C VAL A 631 12.45 36.20 0.15
N ALA A 632 12.10 36.77 -1.00
CA ALA A 632 13.05 37.33 -1.93
C ALA A 632 13.41 38.78 -1.51
N TRP A 633 14.68 39.02 -1.19
CA TRP A 633 15.26 40.35 -0.97
C TRP A 633 15.67 40.99 -2.32
N ARG A 634 14.80 41.61 -3.12
CA ARG A 634 15.24 42.04 -4.48
C ARG A 634 14.54 43.27 -5.11
N GLU A 635 14.96 44.45 -4.67
CA GLU A 635 14.91 45.78 -5.31
C GLU A 635 14.12 46.00 -6.65
N VAL A 636 12.99 46.72 -6.50
CA VAL A 636 12.32 47.80 -7.28
C VAL A 636 11.61 47.49 -8.62
N SER A 637 10.27 47.73 -8.71
CA SER A 637 9.58 48.81 -9.50
C SER A 637 8.06 48.60 -9.86
N ALA A 638 7.13 49.31 -9.18
CA ALA A 638 5.97 50.12 -9.68
C ALA A 638 4.52 49.61 -10.08
N PHE A 639 3.49 49.98 -9.22
CA PHE A 639 2.00 50.26 -9.35
C PHE A 639 1.00 49.12 -9.77
N GLY A 640 -0.25 48.89 -9.27
CA GLY A 640 -1.28 49.41 -8.30
C GLY A 640 -2.56 48.49 -8.35
N ASN A 641 -3.46 48.30 -7.34
CA ASN A 641 -4.68 49.10 -6.97
C ASN A 641 -5.45 48.50 -5.71
N LEU A 642 -5.51 49.26 -4.58
CA LEU A 642 -6.39 49.23 -3.34
C LEU A 642 -6.37 48.06 -2.30
N PRO A 643 -6.50 48.26 -0.95
CA PRO A 643 -6.33 49.45 -0.08
C PRO A 643 -4.99 49.40 0.71
N LYS A 644 -4.18 50.47 0.66
CA LYS A 644 -2.90 50.54 1.39
C LYS A 644 -3.17 50.94 2.84
N GLN A 645 -2.57 50.24 3.81
CA GLN A 645 -2.81 50.53 5.22
C GLN A 645 -1.62 51.20 5.90
N GLU A 646 -1.93 52.11 6.82
CA GLU A 646 -0.98 52.90 7.59
C GLU A 646 -0.45 52.07 8.76
N TYR A 647 0.80 52.26 9.17
CA TYR A 647 1.36 51.56 10.33
C TYR A 647 1.72 52.54 11.45
N VAL A 648 1.69 52.04 12.69
CA VAL A 648 1.93 52.84 13.90
C VAL A 648 3.15 52.28 14.65
N TYR A 649 4.12 53.16 14.88
CA TYR A 649 5.31 52.88 15.68
C TYR A 649 5.24 53.60 17.03
N MET A 650 5.41 52.84 18.10
CA MET A 650 5.58 53.39 19.45
C MET A 650 7.07 53.60 19.71
N GLN A 651 7.54 54.83 19.49
CA GLN A 651 8.92 55.19 19.79
C GLN A 651 9.08 55.41 21.30
N HIS A 652 10.06 54.73 21.88
CA HIS A 652 10.50 54.98 23.25
C HIS A 652 11.82 55.75 23.25
N SER A 653 11.91 56.79 24.08
CA SER A 653 13.16 57.50 24.33
C SER A 653 13.27 57.88 25.80
N LYS A 654 14.49 58.03 26.31
CA LYS A 654 14.73 58.52 27.67
C LYS A 654 14.94 60.03 27.65
N VAL A 655 14.13 60.77 28.39
CA VAL A 655 14.19 62.24 28.48
C VAL A 655 14.44 62.61 29.95
N GLY A 656 15.71 62.82 30.29
CA GLY A 656 16.12 62.99 31.68
C GLY A 656 16.01 61.68 32.46
N ASP A 657 15.30 61.70 33.60
CA ASP A 657 14.98 60.51 34.40
C ASP A 657 13.69 59.82 33.95
N ASP A 658 12.93 60.46 33.05
CA ASP A 658 11.65 59.97 32.55
C ASP A 658 11.79 59.24 31.20
N HIS A 659 10.77 58.45 30.88
CA HIS A 659 10.62 57.65 29.67
C HIS A 659 9.50 58.25 28.82
N ARG A 660 9.84 58.77 27.64
CA ARG A 660 8.91 59.34 26.66
C ARG A 660 8.49 58.29 25.65
N PHE A 661 7.19 58.19 25.42
CA PHE A 661 6.57 57.35 24.40
C PHE A 661 5.89 58.23 23.37
N GLU A 662 6.22 58.08 22.10
CA GLU A 662 5.64 58.83 20.97
C GLU A 662 5.01 57.86 19.97
N MET A 663 3.74 58.09 19.65
CA MET A 663 3.02 57.35 18.62
C MET A 663 3.25 58.03 17.27
N ARG A 664 4.13 57.41 16.47
CA ARG A 664 4.39 57.83 15.09
C ARG A 664 3.52 57.02 14.15
N VAL A 665 2.75 57.71 13.32
CA VAL A 665 1.97 57.07 12.25
C VAL A 665 2.74 57.23 10.96
N TRP A 666 2.75 56.20 10.13
CA TRP A 666 3.38 56.22 8.83
C TRP A 666 2.35 55.86 7.77
N LYS A 667 2.19 56.75 6.80
CA LYS A 667 1.29 56.53 5.68
C LYS A 667 1.97 55.66 4.65
N ASN A 668 1.37 54.52 4.34
CA ASN A 668 1.90 53.59 3.35
C ASN A 668 1.66 54.09 1.92
N LEU A 669 2.75 54.37 1.21
CA LEU A 669 2.79 54.77 -0.20
C LEU A 669 3.19 53.62 -1.14
N GLY A 670 3.55 52.45 -0.60
CA GLY A 670 4.11 51.30 -1.32
C GLY A 670 3.24 50.72 -2.45
N LYS A 671 3.82 49.95 -3.36
CA LYS A 671 3.18 49.49 -4.63
C LYS A 671 3.73 48.14 -5.11
N GLY A 672 2.91 47.24 -5.67
CA GLY A 672 3.30 45.95 -6.28
C GLY A 672 2.67 44.72 -5.60
N GLY A 673 2.94 43.50 -6.09
CA GLY A 673 2.79 42.23 -5.34
C GLY A 673 1.40 41.62 -5.10
N THR A 674 0.38 41.87 -5.92
CA THR A 674 -0.97 41.27 -5.72
C THR A 674 -1.34 40.18 -6.73
N LYS A 675 -0.58 40.03 -7.81
CA LYS A 675 -0.93 39.18 -8.96
C LYS A 675 0.24 38.29 -9.34
N ILE A 676 0.01 37.00 -9.16
CA ILE A 676 0.96 35.96 -9.55
C ILE A 676 0.52 35.41 -10.90
N ARG A 677 1.47 35.18 -11.82
CA ARG A 677 1.23 34.74 -13.20
C ARG A 677 0.56 33.38 -13.36
N VAL A 678 0.32 32.63 -12.29
CA VAL A 678 -0.44 31.37 -12.35
C VAL A 678 -1.92 31.55 -11.94
N ASP A 679 -2.28 32.60 -11.21
CA ASP A 679 -3.62 32.73 -10.62
C ASP A 679 -4.75 33.01 -11.63
N GLY A 680 -4.41 33.40 -12.86
CA GLY A 680 -5.33 33.66 -13.95
C GLY A 680 -5.42 32.53 -14.98
N HIS A 681 -4.73 31.41 -14.78
CA HIS A 681 -4.74 30.29 -15.72
C HIS A 681 -6.13 29.69 -15.86
N LYS A 682 -6.55 29.51 -17.12
CA LYS A 682 -7.69 28.71 -17.53
C LYS A 682 -7.30 27.94 -18.78
N TYR A 683 -7.88 26.75 -18.94
CA TYR A 683 -7.63 25.87 -20.07
C TYR A 683 -8.98 25.44 -20.64
N CYS A 684 -9.19 25.64 -21.95
CA CYS A 684 -10.42 25.26 -22.63
C CYS A 684 -10.20 25.25 -24.15
N ASN A 685 -10.95 24.44 -24.90
CA ASN A 685 -10.91 24.40 -26.37
C ASN A 685 -11.55 25.66 -26.98
N MET A 686 -10.82 26.80 -26.98
CA MET A 686 -11.33 28.08 -27.49
C MET A 686 -11.25 28.17 -29.01
N MET A 687 -10.33 27.42 -29.61
CA MET A 687 -10.05 27.41 -31.05
C MET A 687 -10.85 26.36 -31.83
N GLY A 688 -11.56 25.46 -31.14
CA GLY A 688 -12.34 24.40 -31.77
C GLY A 688 -11.47 23.31 -32.38
N HIS A 689 -10.44 22.85 -31.66
CA HIS A 689 -9.61 21.73 -32.08
C HIS A 689 -10.46 20.45 -32.19
N ASP A 690 -10.41 19.79 -33.35
CA ASP A 690 -11.18 18.57 -33.66
C ASP A 690 -10.87 17.41 -32.70
N ASP A 691 -9.66 17.40 -32.10
CA ASP A 691 -9.22 16.40 -31.13
C ASP A 691 -9.60 16.74 -29.69
N GLY A 692 -10.22 17.90 -29.44
CA GLY A 692 -10.60 18.37 -28.12
C GLY A 692 -9.45 18.96 -27.30
N SER A 693 -8.25 19.07 -27.86
CA SER A 693 -7.12 19.67 -27.15
C SER A 693 -7.44 21.10 -26.72
N VAL A 694 -7.00 21.48 -25.52
CA VAL A 694 -7.40 22.77 -24.93
C VAL A 694 -6.35 23.86 -25.08
N ASP A 695 -6.80 25.10 -25.23
CA ASP A 695 -5.99 26.31 -25.31
C ASP A 695 -5.75 26.93 -23.93
N TYR A 696 -4.68 27.72 -23.81
CA TYR A 696 -4.35 28.44 -22.58
C TYR A 696 -4.89 29.87 -22.62
N VAL A 697 -5.75 30.19 -21.67
CA VAL A 697 -6.33 31.53 -21.47
C VAL A 697 -5.85 32.12 -20.16
N TRP A 698 -5.31 33.34 -20.24
CA TRP A 698 -4.97 34.16 -19.10
C TRP A 698 -6.09 35.16 -18.80
N ALA A 699 -6.78 34.97 -17.67
CA ALA A 699 -7.81 35.88 -17.19
C ALA A 699 -7.25 36.90 -16.19
N TYR A 700 -7.28 38.17 -16.58
CA TYR A 700 -6.89 39.28 -15.72
C TYR A 700 -7.91 39.47 -14.59
N GLN A 701 -7.46 40.04 -13.48
CA GLN A 701 -8.27 40.31 -12.30
C GLN A 701 -9.61 41.00 -12.62
N GLY A 702 -9.62 41.96 -13.55
CA GLY A 702 -10.82 42.71 -13.96
C GLY A 702 -11.63 42.07 -15.09
N GLY A 703 -11.20 40.92 -15.61
CA GLY A 703 -11.96 40.10 -16.57
C GLY A 703 -11.52 40.19 -18.04
N GLU A 704 -10.49 40.96 -18.35
CA GLU A 704 -9.82 40.88 -19.66
C GLU A 704 -9.20 39.50 -19.85
N MET A 705 -9.18 39.01 -21.08
CA MET A 705 -8.67 37.69 -21.42
C MET A 705 -7.72 37.75 -22.62
N GLU A 706 -6.61 37.06 -22.47
CA GLU A 706 -5.56 36.90 -23.46
C GLU A 706 -5.28 35.41 -23.64
N MET A 707 -4.92 34.98 -24.86
CA MET A 707 -4.88 33.57 -25.19
C MET A 707 -3.59 33.15 -25.90
N TRP A 708 -3.25 31.89 -25.70
CA TRP A 708 -2.29 31.16 -26.50
C TRP A 708 -2.95 29.87 -27.03
N SER A 709 -2.97 29.72 -28.34
CA SER A 709 -3.52 28.52 -28.97
C SER A 709 -2.58 27.34 -28.78
N ASN A 710 -3.14 26.17 -28.52
CA ASN A 710 -2.38 24.94 -28.40
C ASN A 710 -1.86 24.48 -29.77
N ARG A 711 -0.61 24.02 -29.80
CA ARG A 711 0.05 23.46 -30.99
C ARG A 711 -0.23 21.97 -31.22
N ALA A 712 -1.12 21.37 -30.41
CA ALA A 712 -1.46 19.94 -30.40
C ALA A 712 -0.21 19.04 -30.32
N LYS A 713 0.78 19.45 -29.53
CA LYS A 713 2.04 18.72 -29.38
C LYS A 713 1.91 17.69 -28.27
N LYS A 714 2.37 16.47 -28.58
CA LYS A 714 2.46 15.38 -27.60
C LYS A 714 3.78 15.36 -26.84
N THR A 715 4.83 15.97 -27.42
CA THR A 715 6.16 16.08 -26.81
C THR A 715 6.79 17.45 -27.05
N ILE A 716 7.63 17.88 -26.10
CA ILE A 716 8.41 19.13 -26.11
C ILE A 716 9.85 18.84 -25.71
N THR A 717 10.79 19.65 -26.22
CA THR A 717 12.18 19.63 -25.78
C THR A 717 12.53 20.93 -25.07
N ASP A 718 13.59 20.93 -24.27
CA ASP A 718 13.99 22.13 -23.53
C ASP A 718 14.49 23.28 -24.43
N ASP A 719 14.87 22.95 -25.66
CA ASP A 719 15.27 23.89 -26.71
C ASP A 719 14.08 24.51 -27.46
N ASP A 720 12.85 24.05 -27.23
CA ASP A 720 11.65 24.69 -27.77
C ASP A 720 11.28 25.92 -26.92
N PRO A 721 11.46 27.15 -27.44
CA PRO A 721 11.26 28.36 -26.66
C PRO A 721 9.78 28.63 -26.34
N ASP A 722 8.84 28.04 -27.09
CA ASP A 722 7.42 28.40 -27.06
C ASP A 722 6.53 27.31 -26.43
N GLY A 723 7.05 26.11 -26.14
CA GLY A 723 6.30 25.07 -25.40
C GLY A 723 5.03 24.60 -26.13
N PHE A 724 3.87 24.52 -25.49
CA PHE A 724 2.63 24.16 -26.21
C PHE A 724 1.94 25.33 -26.93
N TRP A 725 2.48 26.54 -26.85
CA TRP A 725 1.65 27.74 -26.91
C TRP A 725 2.05 28.70 -28.04
N ASP A 726 1.10 29.04 -28.90
CA ASP A 726 1.24 30.12 -29.87
C ASP A 726 0.41 31.34 -29.44
N TYR A 727 1.07 32.48 -29.20
CA TYR A 727 0.41 33.68 -28.71
C TYR A 727 -0.64 34.22 -29.70
N SER A 728 -1.88 34.36 -29.22
CA SER A 728 -3.06 34.75 -30.01
C SER A 728 -3.59 36.15 -29.69
N GLY A 729 -3.00 36.87 -28.72
CA GLY A 729 -3.44 38.22 -28.36
C GLY A 729 -4.54 38.28 -27.31
N ILE A 730 -5.02 39.50 -27.06
CA ILE A 730 -6.23 39.76 -26.27
C ILE A 730 -7.43 39.28 -27.08
N ILE A 731 -8.19 38.34 -26.53
CA ILE A 731 -9.37 37.74 -27.19
C ILE A 731 -10.67 38.42 -26.74
N ARG A 732 -10.66 39.06 -25.56
CA ARG A 732 -11.82 39.76 -25.01
C ARG A 732 -11.43 40.81 -23.97
N SER A 733 -12.00 42.00 -24.10
CA SER A 733 -12.11 42.96 -22.99
C SER A 733 -13.51 42.89 -22.37
N PRO A 734 -13.65 42.93 -21.04
CA PRO A 734 -14.93 42.69 -20.39
C PRO A 734 -15.81 43.95 -20.45
N PRO A 735 -17.14 43.82 -20.52
CA PRO A 735 -18.05 44.97 -20.58
C PRO A 735 -18.12 45.77 -19.27
N ARG A 736 -17.73 45.14 -18.15
CA ARG A 736 -17.65 45.72 -16.81
C ARG A 736 -16.52 45.04 -16.04
N GLU A 737 -16.19 45.55 -14.85
CA GLU A 737 -15.27 44.82 -13.97
C GLU A 737 -15.90 43.47 -13.61
N MET A 738 -15.24 42.40 -14.04
CA MET A 738 -15.69 41.02 -13.83
C MET A 738 -14.53 40.27 -13.20
N HIS A 739 -14.64 40.00 -11.91
CA HIS A 739 -13.54 39.43 -11.15
C HIS A 739 -13.19 38.03 -11.69
N ARG A 740 -11.92 37.73 -11.97
CA ARG A 740 -11.47 36.46 -12.60
C ARG A 740 -11.95 35.15 -11.97
N LYS A 741 -12.21 35.17 -10.66
CA LYS A 741 -12.77 34.02 -9.91
C LYS A 741 -14.20 33.68 -10.30
N ASP A 742 -14.93 34.64 -10.86
CA ASP A 742 -16.33 34.50 -11.28
C ASP A 742 -16.45 34.19 -12.77
N LEU A 743 -15.32 34.09 -13.48
CA LEU A 743 -15.25 33.75 -14.90
C LEU A 743 -14.90 32.27 -15.05
N HIS A 744 -15.64 31.57 -15.89
CA HIS A 744 -15.47 30.16 -16.22
C HIS A 744 -15.43 30.01 -17.74
N LEU A 745 -14.80 28.94 -18.21
CA LEU A 745 -14.78 28.54 -19.61
C LEU A 745 -15.39 27.15 -19.71
N ALA A 746 -16.36 26.97 -20.60
CA ALA A 746 -16.97 25.68 -20.93
C ALA A 746 -17.85 25.86 -22.17
N ASP A 747 -18.09 24.78 -22.92
CA ASP A 747 -18.97 24.75 -24.08
C ASP A 747 -20.45 24.86 -23.68
N TRP A 748 -21.00 26.08 -23.66
CA TRP A 748 -22.35 26.31 -23.16
C TRP A 748 -23.40 25.78 -24.12
N ASP A 749 -23.19 25.98 -25.43
CA ASP A 749 -24.20 25.70 -26.45
C ASP A 749 -24.01 24.34 -27.18
N GLY A 750 -23.02 23.55 -26.79
CA GLY A 750 -22.77 22.18 -27.21
C GLY A 750 -22.19 22.07 -28.62
N ASP A 751 -21.51 23.12 -29.10
CA ASP A 751 -20.93 23.17 -30.43
C ASP A 751 -19.48 22.64 -30.50
N GLY A 752 -18.90 22.30 -29.35
CA GLY A 752 -17.53 21.82 -29.18
C GLY A 752 -16.53 22.92 -28.79
N ASP A 753 -16.96 24.19 -28.79
CA ASP A 753 -16.13 25.35 -28.56
C ASP A 753 -16.41 25.96 -27.19
N CYS A 754 -15.36 26.36 -26.48
CA CYS A 754 -15.54 26.93 -25.15
C CYS A 754 -16.06 28.36 -25.18
N ASP A 755 -17.07 28.61 -24.35
CA ASP A 755 -17.68 29.92 -24.13
C ASP A 755 -17.21 30.55 -22.83
N ILE A 756 -17.47 31.85 -22.69
CA ILE A 756 -17.16 32.57 -21.45
C ILE A 756 -18.42 32.68 -20.61
N ILE A 757 -18.35 32.11 -19.41
CA ILE A 757 -19.44 32.13 -18.43
C ILE A 757 -19.04 33.03 -17.27
N TYR A 758 -19.91 33.96 -16.90
CA TYR A 758 -19.77 34.79 -15.70
C TYR A 758 -20.85 34.43 -14.70
N VAL A 759 -20.43 34.29 -13.44
CA VAL A 759 -21.31 34.01 -12.31
C VAL A 759 -21.37 35.26 -11.43
N ASP A 760 -22.51 35.97 -11.43
CA ASP A 760 -22.64 37.24 -10.71
C ASP A 760 -22.74 36.99 -9.18
N PRO A 761 -21.67 37.27 -8.41
CA PRO A 761 -21.62 36.93 -7.00
C PRO A 761 -22.59 37.79 -6.15
N ASP A 762 -23.00 38.95 -6.67
CA ASP A 762 -23.90 39.88 -5.99
C ASP A 762 -25.37 39.59 -6.30
N ASN A 763 -25.64 38.71 -7.26
CA ASN A 763 -26.99 38.36 -7.71
C ASN A 763 -27.25 36.84 -7.61
N ASN A 764 -27.03 36.27 -6.42
CA ASN A 764 -27.29 34.85 -6.12
C ASN A 764 -26.61 33.89 -7.11
N ASN A 765 -25.43 34.29 -7.60
CA ASN A 765 -24.63 33.57 -8.58
C ASN A 765 -25.38 33.29 -9.90
N ALA A 766 -26.18 34.25 -10.37
CA ALA A 766 -26.83 34.21 -11.66
C ALA A 766 -25.82 34.19 -12.82
N ILE A 767 -26.21 33.62 -13.96
CA ILE A 767 -25.30 33.33 -15.06
C ILE A 767 -25.45 34.36 -16.17
N GLU A 768 -24.32 34.86 -16.68
CA GLU A 768 -24.21 35.55 -17.98
C GLU A 768 -23.24 34.78 -18.87
N VAL A 769 -23.51 34.68 -20.18
CA VAL A 769 -22.68 33.89 -21.12
C VAL A 769 -22.35 34.72 -22.35
N TRP A 770 -21.15 34.53 -22.88
CA TRP A 770 -20.74 35.02 -24.20
C TRP A 770 -20.35 33.82 -25.04
N LEU A 771 -21.17 33.52 -26.06
CA LEU A 771 -20.92 32.42 -26.99
C LEU A 771 -19.76 32.78 -27.92
N ASN A 772 -18.88 31.82 -28.17
CA ASN A 772 -17.66 31.97 -28.94
C ASN A 772 -17.90 31.64 -30.43
N GLU A 773 -18.05 32.68 -31.26
CA GLU A 773 -18.33 32.50 -32.70
C GLU A 773 -17.05 32.36 -33.55
N ARG A 774 -15.88 32.27 -32.89
CA ARG A 774 -14.57 32.34 -33.56
C ARG A 774 -14.35 31.18 -34.53
N PRO A 775 -14.62 29.91 -34.19
CA PRO A 775 -14.32 28.80 -35.09
C PRO A 775 -15.16 28.82 -36.37
N GLN A 776 -16.37 29.39 -36.32
CA GLN A 776 -17.24 29.54 -37.49
C GLN A 776 -16.92 30.80 -38.32
N GLU A 777 -16.66 31.94 -37.67
CA GLU A 777 -16.50 33.25 -38.34
C GLU A 777 -15.04 33.64 -38.63
N GLY A 778 -14.08 32.97 -37.98
CA GLY A 778 -12.64 33.22 -38.12
C GLY A 778 -12.11 34.44 -37.35
N THR A 779 -12.99 35.23 -36.71
CA THR A 779 -12.66 36.38 -35.86
C THR A 779 -13.31 36.29 -34.48
N TRP A 780 -12.73 36.93 -33.46
CA TRP A 780 -13.30 36.95 -32.10
C TRP A 780 -14.55 37.81 -32.03
N GLU A 781 -15.70 37.18 -32.24
CA GLU A 781 -17.04 37.75 -32.06
C GLU A 781 -17.78 36.99 -30.96
N TRP A 782 -18.66 37.69 -30.25
CA TRP A 782 -19.30 37.17 -29.05
C TRP A 782 -20.81 37.42 -29.03
N THR A 783 -21.60 36.36 -28.90
CA THR A 783 -23.06 36.47 -28.69
C THR A 783 -23.36 36.52 -27.18
N HIS A 784 -23.81 37.67 -26.67
CA HIS A 784 -24.10 37.83 -25.23
C HIS A 784 -25.49 37.36 -24.83
N LEU A 785 -25.54 36.47 -23.84
CA LEU A 785 -26.73 35.99 -23.15
C LEU A 785 -26.73 36.52 -21.71
N SER A 786 -27.65 37.44 -21.40
CA SER A 786 -27.66 38.16 -20.11
C SER A 786 -28.23 37.40 -18.91
N ASN A 787 -29.08 36.39 -19.13
CA ASN A 787 -29.55 35.48 -18.08
C ASN A 787 -30.17 34.24 -18.74
N PRO A 788 -29.36 33.38 -19.39
CA PRO A 788 -29.87 32.24 -20.13
C PRO A 788 -30.51 31.17 -19.23
N ALA A 789 -30.26 31.19 -17.91
CA ALA A 789 -30.72 30.18 -16.97
C ALA A 789 -31.32 30.81 -15.69
N PRO A 790 -32.46 31.52 -15.78
CA PRO A 790 -33.01 32.32 -14.66
C PRO A 790 -33.46 31.49 -13.44
N SER A 791 -33.66 30.18 -13.60
CA SER A 791 -34.02 29.27 -12.51
C SER A 791 -32.82 28.64 -11.80
N VAL A 792 -31.61 28.77 -12.37
CA VAL A 792 -30.38 28.21 -11.82
C VAL A 792 -29.77 29.25 -10.88
N THR A 793 -29.54 28.85 -9.62
CA THR A 793 -29.03 29.76 -8.59
C THR A 793 -28.19 29.02 -7.56
N CYS A 794 -27.30 29.75 -6.89
CA CYS A 794 -26.52 29.24 -5.76
C CYS A 794 -26.50 30.29 -4.66
N SER A 795 -26.91 29.94 -3.43
CA SER A 795 -26.91 30.86 -2.29
C SER A 795 -25.55 30.97 -1.59
N GLU A 796 -24.58 30.15 -1.98
CA GLU A 796 -23.26 30.13 -1.37
C GLU A 796 -22.40 31.27 -1.93
N SER A 797 -21.56 31.87 -1.09
CA SER A 797 -20.59 32.89 -1.52
C SER A 797 -19.20 32.28 -1.62
N ARG A 798 -18.41 32.70 -2.61
CA ARG A 798 -16.98 32.36 -2.73
C ARG A 798 -16.22 32.84 -1.49
N GLY A 799 -15.15 32.15 -1.12
CA GLY A 799 -14.28 32.57 -0.02
C GLY A 799 -13.04 33.33 -0.47
N ILE A 800 -12.07 33.45 0.45
CA ILE A 800 -10.90 34.32 0.27
C ILE A 800 -9.90 33.70 -0.72
N GLY A 801 -9.71 32.38 -0.71
CA GLY A 801 -8.78 31.68 -1.58
C GLY A 801 -9.12 31.82 -3.07
N ILE A 802 -8.11 31.74 -3.96
CA ILE A 802 -8.31 31.87 -5.41
C ILE A 802 -9.22 30.78 -6.00
N ASN A 803 -9.20 29.59 -5.38
CA ASN A 803 -9.98 28.43 -5.81
C ASN A 803 -11.18 28.12 -4.91
N ASP A 804 -11.43 28.92 -3.87
CA ASP A 804 -12.56 28.81 -2.94
C ASP A 804 -13.82 29.37 -3.60
N LEU A 805 -14.31 28.65 -4.62
CA LEU A 805 -15.44 29.05 -5.46
C LEU A 805 -16.71 28.34 -4.99
N ALA A 806 -17.80 29.10 -4.90
CA ALA A 806 -19.12 28.55 -4.60
C ALA A 806 -19.76 27.86 -5.81
N VAL A 807 -19.41 28.28 -7.02
CA VAL A 807 -19.97 27.78 -8.27
C VAL A 807 -18.87 27.28 -9.18
N ARG A 808 -19.11 26.12 -9.79
CA ARG A 808 -18.26 25.53 -10.82
C ARG A 808 -19.10 24.77 -11.84
N PHE A 809 -18.47 24.39 -12.94
CA PHE A 809 -19.09 23.72 -14.07
C PHE A 809 -18.37 22.40 -14.36
N ALA A 810 -19.12 21.38 -14.76
CA ALA A 810 -18.62 20.06 -15.13
C ALA A 810 -19.66 19.33 -15.98
N ASP A 811 -19.28 18.49 -16.94
CA ASP A 811 -20.22 17.60 -17.63
C ASP A 811 -20.41 16.30 -16.83
N LEU A 812 -21.52 16.19 -16.10
CA LEU A 812 -21.82 14.99 -15.31
C LEU A 812 -22.67 13.96 -16.07
N THR A 813 -23.09 14.28 -17.30
CA THR A 813 -24.07 13.49 -18.05
C THR A 813 -23.60 13.03 -19.43
N ASN A 814 -22.38 13.40 -19.83
CA ASN A 814 -21.75 13.08 -21.10
C ASN A 814 -22.58 13.59 -22.29
N ASN A 815 -22.94 14.87 -22.23
CA ASN A 815 -23.65 15.56 -23.30
C ASN A 815 -22.90 16.80 -23.81
N SER A 816 -21.63 16.94 -23.40
CA SER A 816 -20.71 18.02 -23.72
C SER A 816 -21.13 19.40 -23.20
N ARG A 817 -22.21 19.49 -22.40
CA ARG A 817 -22.67 20.76 -21.82
C ARG A 817 -22.31 20.85 -20.33
N PRO A 818 -21.98 22.06 -19.84
CA PRO A 818 -21.60 22.25 -18.44
C PRO A 818 -22.82 22.23 -17.52
N ASP A 819 -22.84 21.28 -16.59
CA ASP A 819 -23.76 21.28 -15.46
C ASP A 819 -23.32 22.32 -14.41
N TYR A 820 -24.29 23.00 -13.79
CA TYR A 820 -24.03 24.04 -12.81
C TYR A 820 -23.95 23.44 -11.41
N LEU A 821 -22.79 23.54 -10.76
CA LEU A 821 -22.53 22.98 -9.44
C LEU A 821 -22.49 24.09 -8.38
N CYS A 822 -23.34 23.98 -7.36
CA CYS A 822 -23.34 24.84 -6.17
C CYS A 822 -22.73 24.08 -4.98
N ILE A 823 -21.62 24.60 -4.45
CA ILE A 823 -20.72 23.88 -3.54
C ILE A 823 -20.59 24.61 -2.20
N LYS A 824 -20.93 23.89 -1.13
CA LYS A 824 -20.79 24.38 0.24
C LYS A 824 -19.36 24.23 0.76
N PRO A 825 -18.95 25.01 1.79
CA PRO A 825 -17.60 24.91 2.35
C PRO A 825 -17.18 23.52 2.83
N ASP A 826 -18.14 22.68 3.26
CA ASP A 826 -17.91 21.32 3.77
C ASP A 826 -17.83 20.24 2.66
N GLY A 827 -17.95 20.64 1.39
CA GLY A 827 -17.90 19.73 0.24
C GLY A 827 -19.25 19.09 -0.11
N TYR A 828 -20.36 19.55 0.47
CA TYR A 828 -21.70 19.20 -0.03
C TYR A 828 -21.92 19.87 -1.39
N ILE A 829 -22.34 19.09 -2.39
CA ILE A 829 -22.57 19.58 -3.76
C ILE A 829 -24.01 19.33 -4.17
N SER A 830 -24.66 20.39 -4.63
CA SER A 830 -25.92 20.32 -5.38
C SER A 830 -25.73 20.81 -6.81
N ALA A 831 -26.50 20.30 -7.75
CA ALA A 831 -26.36 20.68 -9.15
C ALA A 831 -27.68 20.93 -9.87
N PHE A 832 -27.59 21.73 -10.92
CA PHE A 832 -28.57 21.79 -12.00
C PHE A 832 -27.92 21.21 -13.26
N LEU A 833 -28.58 20.21 -13.86
CA LEU A 833 -28.07 19.55 -15.07
C LEU A 833 -28.52 20.34 -16.30
N HIS A 834 -27.60 20.57 -17.24
CA HIS A 834 -27.86 21.23 -18.50
C HIS A 834 -28.18 20.17 -19.55
N LEU A 835 -29.44 20.06 -19.95
CA LEU A 835 -29.90 18.99 -20.84
C LEU A 835 -29.59 19.30 -22.31
N GLU A 836 -29.60 18.26 -23.14
CA GLU A 836 -29.34 18.36 -24.59
C GLU A 836 -30.27 19.35 -25.32
N ASP A 837 -31.49 19.54 -24.82
CA ASP A 837 -32.47 20.48 -25.38
C ASP A 837 -32.28 21.93 -24.90
N GLY A 838 -31.21 22.21 -24.14
CA GLY A 838 -30.89 23.51 -23.54
C GLY A 838 -31.70 23.85 -22.29
N SER A 839 -32.54 22.93 -21.79
CA SER A 839 -33.28 23.13 -20.54
C SER A 839 -32.47 22.71 -19.31
N TRP A 840 -32.93 23.13 -18.14
CA TRP A 840 -32.24 22.87 -16.86
C TRP A 840 -33.06 21.97 -15.95
N GLU A 841 -32.44 20.93 -15.42
CA GLU A 841 -33.02 20.04 -14.41
C GLU A 841 -32.38 20.28 -13.04
N ASN A 842 -33.17 20.49 -11.99
CA ASN A 842 -32.63 20.51 -10.62
C ASN A 842 -32.37 19.07 -10.13
N ALA A 843 -31.11 18.65 -10.08
CA ALA A 843 -30.71 17.32 -9.62
C ALA A 843 -30.58 17.19 -8.09
N GLY A 844 -30.78 18.28 -7.35
CA GLY A 844 -30.62 18.30 -5.90
C GLY A 844 -29.18 17.99 -5.49
N GLN A 845 -29.00 17.22 -4.41
CA GLN A 845 -27.66 16.85 -3.93
C GLN A 845 -27.06 15.72 -4.76
N ILE A 846 -26.07 16.06 -5.57
CA ILE A 846 -25.31 15.11 -6.38
C ILE A 846 -24.15 14.47 -5.65
N LYS A 847 -23.63 15.10 -4.58
CA LYS A 847 -22.53 14.56 -3.77
C LYS A 847 -22.68 14.94 -2.30
N SER A 848 -22.66 13.94 -1.43
CA SER A 848 -22.62 14.13 0.03
C SER A 848 -21.22 14.56 0.50
N PRO A 849 -21.12 15.35 1.59
CA PRO A 849 -19.83 15.83 2.10
C PRO A 849 -19.01 14.70 2.72
N GLU A 850 -17.72 14.64 2.39
CA GLU A 850 -16.75 13.66 2.92
C GLU A 850 -15.58 14.32 3.66
N GLY A 851 -15.79 15.53 4.21
CA GLY A 851 -14.76 16.27 4.93
C GLY A 851 -13.66 16.84 4.02
N LYS A 852 -13.98 17.02 2.74
CA LYS A 852 -13.11 17.64 1.72
C LYS A 852 -13.59 19.06 1.46
N ASP A 853 -12.71 20.04 1.66
CA ASP A 853 -13.05 21.44 1.48
C ASP A 853 -13.20 21.79 -0.01
N ARG A 854 -14.08 22.74 -0.31
CA ARG A 854 -14.36 23.14 -1.70
C ARG A 854 -13.22 23.88 -2.40
N ALA A 855 -12.30 24.50 -1.66
CA ALA A 855 -11.21 25.28 -2.27
C ALA A 855 -10.23 24.39 -3.05
N ASN A 856 -10.20 23.11 -2.69
CA ASN A 856 -9.32 22.10 -3.24
C ASN A 856 -9.99 21.19 -4.28
N LEU A 857 -11.26 21.44 -4.64
CA LEU A 857 -11.98 20.65 -5.65
C LEU A 857 -11.73 21.14 -7.09
N ARG A 858 -11.59 20.20 -8.03
CA ARG A 858 -11.53 20.39 -9.50
C ARG A 858 -12.41 19.33 -10.20
N TRP A 859 -12.66 19.52 -11.49
CA TRP A 859 -13.46 18.65 -12.34
C TRP A 859 -12.75 18.52 -13.67
N ALA A 860 -12.61 17.28 -14.12
CA ALA A 860 -12.13 16.92 -15.45
C ALA A 860 -12.38 15.41 -15.63
N ASP A 861 -12.56 14.96 -16.88
CA ASP A 861 -12.60 13.53 -17.21
C ASP A 861 -11.20 12.90 -17.05
N VAL A 862 -10.96 12.20 -15.95
CA VAL A 862 -9.65 11.61 -15.63
C VAL A 862 -9.50 10.22 -16.28
N ASN A 863 -10.61 9.48 -16.37
CA ASN A 863 -10.63 8.09 -16.79
C ASN A 863 -10.95 7.90 -18.29
N GLY A 864 -11.34 8.97 -19.00
CA GLY A 864 -11.69 9.02 -20.41
C GLY A 864 -13.05 8.42 -20.77
N ASP A 865 -14.02 8.42 -19.86
CA ASP A 865 -15.37 7.86 -20.07
C ASP A 865 -16.41 8.91 -20.54
N GLY A 866 -15.98 10.15 -20.74
CA GLY A 866 -16.78 11.30 -21.15
C GLY A 866 -17.55 11.95 -20.01
N LEU A 867 -17.35 11.52 -18.76
CA LEU A 867 -17.95 12.13 -17.58
C LEU A 867 -16.86 12.84 -16.78
N ASP A 868 -17.11 14.09 -16.39
CA ASP A 868 -16.20 14.81 -15.52
C ASP A 868 -16.16 14.16 -14.12
N ASP A 869 -14.96 13.81 -13.68
CA ASP A 869 -14.68 13.25 -12.38
C ASP A 869 -14.46 14.35 -11.34
N MET A 870 -14.75 14.05 -10.06
CA MET A 870 -14.49 15.00 -8.98
C MET A 870 -13.08 14.76 -8.43
N ILE A 871 -12.25 15.81 -8.49
CA ILE A 871 -10.84 15.77 -8.11
C ILE A 871 -10.65 16.61 -6.85
N TRP A 872 -9.97 16.09 -5.83
CA TRP A 872 -9.57 16.87 -4.65
C TRP A 872 -8.04 16.88 -4.52
N ILE A 873 -7.45 18.07 -4.51
CA ILE A 873 -6.01 18.29 -4.50
C ILE A 873 -5.59 18.84 -3.14
N GLU A 874 -4.72 18.13 -2.42
CA GLU A 874 -4.19 18.61 -1.15
C GLU A 874 -3.42 19.92 -1.36
N LYS A 875 -3.71 20.91 -0.54
CA LYS A 875 -3.30 22.29 -0.75
C LYS A 875 -1.77 22.47 -0.82
N PHE A 876 -1.02 21.71 -0.03
CA PHE A 876 0.41 21.91 0.21
C PHE A 876 1.29 20.85 -0.46
N SER A 877 0.92 19.56 -0.35
CA SER A 877 1.65 18.50 -1.04
C SER A 877 1.31 18.47 -2.53
N GLY A 878 0.10 18.90 -2.89
CA GLY A 878 -0.44 18.73 -4.24
C GLY A 878 -0.90 17.31 -4.52
N ASP A 879 -0.88 16.41 -3.53
CA ASP A 879 -1.37 15.05 -3.72
C ASP A 879 -2.85 15.08 -4.07
N THR A 880 -3.24 14.29 -5.06
CA THR A 880 -4.58 14.35 -5.62
C THR A 880 -5.33 13.06 -5.41
N TRP A 881 -6.62 13.15 -5.10
CA TRP A 881 -7.57 12.04 -5.03
C TRP A 881 -8.73 12.27 -6.01
N VAL A 882 -9.22 11.19 -6.60
CA VAL A 882 -10.29 11.23 -7.61
C VAL A 882 -11.49 10.42 -7.12
N TRP A 883 -12.68 10.96 -7.37
CA TRP A 883 -13.94 10.25 -7.27
C TRP A 883 -14.49 10.15 -8.68
N TYR A 884 -14.49 8.93 -9.19
CA TYR A 884 -14.92 8.65 -10.56
C TYR A 884 -16.44 8.74 -10.67
N ASN A 885 -16.91 9.51 -11.64
CA ASN A 885 -18.33 9.69 -11.89
C ASN A 885 -18.89 8.46 -12.61
N GLY A 886 -19.71 7.66 -11.92
CA GLY A 886 -20.41 6.52 -12.49
C GLY A 886 -21.78 6.86 -13.09
N GLY A 887 -22.07 8.15 -13.25
CA GLY A 887 -23.35 8.66 -13.72
C GLY A 887 -24.44 8.71 -12.65
N ARG A 888 -25.66 9.04 -13.08
CA ARG A 888 -26.81 9.27 -12.21
C ARG A 888 -27.26 7.98 -11.50
N GLY A 889 -27.54 8.11 -10.20
CA GLY A 889 -28.00 7.01 -9.34
C GLY A 889 -29.16 7.44 -8.45
N SER A 890 -29.23 6.87 -7.24
CA SER A 890 -30.12 7.31 -6.17
C SER A 890 -29.34 7.39 -4.85
N PRO A 891 -29.81 8.13 -3.83
CA PRO A 891 -29.14 8.15 -2.52
C PRO A 891 -28.93 6.75 -1.91
N GLU A 892 -29.77 5.77 -2.26
CA GLU A 892 -29.64 4.39 -1.80
C GLU A 892 -28.49 3.65 -2.50
N THR A 893 -28.25 3.93 -3.79
CA THR A 893 -27.24 3.26 -4.61
C THR A 893 -25.93 4.04 -4.73
N GLY A 894 -25.96 5.35 -4.52
CA GLY A 894 -24.84 6.30 -4.61
C GLY A 894 -24.26 6.70 -3.25
N GLY A 895 -24.47 5.89 -2.20
CA GLY A 895 -23.87 6.13 -0.87
C GLY A 895 -24.33 7.44 -0.21
N GLY A 896 -25.61 7.77 -0.34
CA GLY A 896 -26.20 9.03 0.12
C GLY A 896 -26.24 10.13 -0.94
N SER A 897 -25.62 9.92 -2.11
CA SER A 897 -25.54 10.86 -3.24
C SER A 897 -26.51 10.48 -4.37
N SER A 898 -27.05 11.45 -5.12
CA SER A 898 -27.90 11.13 -6.31
C SER A 898 -27.10 10.74 -7.56
N PHE A 899 -25.77 10.74 -7.47
CA PHE A 899 -24.84 10.24 -8.48
C PHE A 899 -23.93 9.17 -7.86
N HIS A 900 -23.44 8.27 -8.70
CA HIS A 900 -22.45 7.28 -8.32
C HIS A 900 -21.06 7.93 -8.31
N TRP A 901 -20.42 7.92 -7.15
CA TRP A 901 -19.06 8.42 -6.98
C TRP A 901 -18.18 7.31 -6.45
N ARG A 902 -17.41 6.69 -7.35
CA ARG A 902 -16.45 5.67 -6.94
C ARG A 902 -15.17 6.34 -6.50
N ARG A 903 -14.93 6.37 -5.20
CA ARG A 903 -13.71 6.94 -4.63
C ARG A 903 -12.50 6.04 -4.90
N GLN A 904 -11.39 6.66 -5.27
CA GLN A 904 -10.09 6.01 -5.25
C GLN A 904 -9.49 5.96 -3.83
N ASP A 905 -9.06 4.79 -3.38
CA ASP A 905 -8.53 4.61 -2.01
C ASP A 905 -7.08 5.07 -1.85
N GLN A 906 -6.36 5.27 -2.95
CA GLN A 906 -4.99 5.79 -2.99
C GLN A 906 -4.97 7.15 -3.69
N ARG A 907 -3.87 7.91 -3.52
CA ARG A 907 -3.67 9.13 -4.30
C ARG A 907 -3.53 8.77 -5.78
N ALA A 908 -4.19 9.53 -6.63
CA ALA A 908 -4.16 9.40 -8.08
C ALA A 908 -2.89 10.03 -8.69
N TYR A 909 -2.38 11.08 -8.07
CA TYR A 909 -1.17 11.78 -8.50
C TYR A 909 -0.37 12.22 -7.27
N ALA A 910 0.97 12.12 -7.29
CA ALA A 910 1.82 12.81 -6.32
C ALA A 910 2.02 14.26 -6.77
N GLY A 911 1.72 15.19 -5.87
CA GLY A 911 1.90 16.60 -6.17
C GLY A 911 3.37 16.95 -6.39
N LEU A 912 3.66 17.47 -7.57
CA LEU A 912 4.95 18.08 -7.90
C LEU A 912 5.00 19.57 -7.57
N ALA A 913 3.83 20.19 -7.40
CA ALA A 913 3.63 21.57 -6.98
C ALA A 913 2.59 21.66 -5.85
N ALA A 914 2.50 22.80 -5.18
CA ALA A 914 1.38 23.07 -4.28
C ALA A 914 0.05 22.95 -5.05
N GLY A 915 -1.00 22.38 -4.45
CA GLY A 915 -2.24 22.02 -5.16
C GLY A 915 -3.00 23.17 -5.83
N SER A 916 -2.69 24.41 -5.44
CA SER A 916 -3.20 25.62 -6.10
C SER A 916 -2.48 25.98 -7.42
N CYS A 917 -1.45 25.23 -7.81
CA CYS A 917 -0.68 25.35 -9.06
C CYS A 917 -0.81 24.12 -9.96
N ILE A 918 -1.72 23.20 -9.63
CA ILE A 918 -2.00 21.99 -10.40
C ILE A 918 -3.34 22.16 -11.12
N PHE A 919 -3.34 21.83 -12.41
CA PHE A 919 -4.46 21.90 -13.32
C PHE A 919 -4.62 20.53 -13.99
N TYR A 920 -5.87 20.16 -14.27
CA TYR A 920 -6.23 18.93 -14.97
C TYR A 920 -6.94 19.35 -16.25
N ALA A 921 -6.31 19.09 -17.40
CA ALA A 921 -6.74 19.62 -18.69
C ALA A 921 -6.27 18.68 -19.80
N ASP A 922 -7.09 18.44 -20.82
CA ASP A 922 -6.72 17.60 -21.99
C ASP A 922 -5.87 18.43 -22.96
N LEU A 923 -4.57 18.50 -22.69
CA LEU A 923 -3.63 19.32 -23.47
C LEU A 923 -3.24 18.64 -24.77
N ASP A 924 -3.41 17.34 -24.85
CA ASP A 924 -2.97 16.55 -25.96
C ASP A 924 -4.15 16.15 -26.89
N GLY A 925 -5.40 16.23 -26.44
CA GLY A 925 -6.60 15.91 -27.22
C GLY A 925 -6.89 14.40 -27.27
N ASN A 926 -6.67 13.70 -26.16
CA ASN A 926 -6.92 12.25 -26.08
C ASN A 926 -8.21 11.89 -25.32
N GLY A 927 -9.00 12.91 -24.94
CA GLY A 927 -10.23 12.78 -24.18
C GLY A 927 -9.98 12.49 -22.70
N ARG A 928 -8.78 12.75 -22.17
CA ARG A 928 -8.44 12.55 -20.76
C ARG A 928 -7.71 13.75 -20.21
N ALA A 929 -7.90 14.02 -18.93
CA ALA A 929 -7.21 15.08 -18.25
C ALA A 929 -5.72 14.75 -18.05
N ASP A 930 -4.85 15.61 -18.57
CA ASP A 930 -3.42 15.63 -18.28
C ASP A 930 -3.14 16.41 -17.00
N GLU A 931 -2.12 16.00 -16.25
CA GLU A 931 -1.69 16.74 -15.08
C GLU A 931 -0.71 17.85 -15.50
N HIS A 932 -1.16 19.10 -15.41
CA HIS A 932 -0.36 20.27 -15.74
C HIS A 932 -0.01 21.04 -14.46
N TYR A 933 1.27 21.12 -14.13
CA TYR A 933 1.74 21.70 -12.87
C TYR A 933 2.74 22.83 -13.11
N VAL A 934 2.41 23.99 -12.57
CA VAL A 934 3.26 25.19 -12.60
C VAL A 934 4.22 25.10 -11.43
N LEU A 935 5.52 24.99 -11.69
CA LEU A 935 6.55 24.95 -10.65
C LEU A 935 7.04 26.35 -10.26
N GLY A 936 6.91 27.30 -11.18
CA GLY A 936 7.38 28.67 -11.01
C GLY A 936 6.23 29.68 -10.99
N SER A 937 5.87 30.17 -9.81
CA SER A 937 4.73 31.08 -9.64
C SER A 937 4.89 32.43 -10.37
N PHE A 938 6.12 32.95 -10.43
CA PHE A 938 6.42 34.27 -10.99
C PHE A 938 6.81 34.22 -12.46
N ASN A 939 7.62 33.24 -12.84
CA ASN A 939 8.10 33.07 -14.22
C ASN A 939 7.18 32.14 -15.04
N ASN A 940 6.10 31.65 -14.44
CA ASN A 940 5.07 30.84 -15.06
C ASN A 940 5.60 29.65 -15.85
N ILE A 941 6.54 28.92 -15.25
CA ILE A 941 7.13 27.73 -15.83
C ILE A 941 6.34 26.52 -15.38
N ALA A 942 5.86 25.74 -16.34
CA ALA A 942 5.09 24.54 -16.08
C ALA A 942 5.61 23.35 -16.89
N TYR A 943 5.26 22.18 -16.38
CA TYR A 943 5.48 20.88 -16.98
C TYR A 943 4.14 20.16 -17.05
N THR A 944 4.04 19.20 -17.96
CA THR A 944 2.83 18.40 -18.15
C THR A 944 3.19 16.93 -18.07
N SER A 945 2.43 16.19 -17.28
CA SER A 945 2.40 14.74 -17.34
C SER A 945 1.14 14.31 -18.09
N MET A 946 1.35 13.79 -19.30
CA MET A 946 0.30 13.32 -20.20
C MET A 946 -0.36 12.06 -19.66
N SER A 947 -1.67 12.00 -19.80
CA SER A 947 -2.51 10.89 -19.40
C SER A 947 -2.54 9.85 -20.52
N PRO A 948 -1.85 8.69 -20.43
CA PRO A 948 -1.90 7.69 -21.50
C PRO A 948 -3.28 7.06 -21.66
N SER A 949 -3.60 6.63 -22.88
CA SER A 949 -4.78 5.81 -23.19
C SER A 949 -4.66 4.40 -22.57
N CYS A 950 -5.78 3.71 -22.41
CA CYS A 950 -5.82 2.37 -21.84
C CYS A 950 -5.13 1.35 -22.76
N GLY A 951 -3.84 1.11 -22.52
CA GLY A 951 -3.02 0.13 -23.23
C GLY A 951 -1.71 0.72 -23.76
N LEU A 952 -0.65 0.61 -22.93
CA LEU A 952 0.78 0.79 -23.26
C LEU A 952 1.20 2.23 -23.61
N SER A 953 2.38 2.76 -23.27
CA SER A 953 3.66 2.24 -22.81
C SER A 953 4.49 3.44 -22.34
N ASP A 954 5.28 3.28 -21.28
CA ASP A 954 6.47 4.10 -21.05
C ASP A 954 7.36 4.03 -22.30
N VAL A 955 7.47 5.16 -23.01
CA VAL A 955 8.46 5.33 -24.07
C VAL A 955 9.69 5.86 -23.36
N THR A 956 10.59 4.96 -22.97
CA THR A 956 11.93 5.34 -22.52
C THR A 956 12.57 6.25 -23.57
N GLY A 957 12.68 7.54 -23.24
CA GLY A 957 13.74 8.45 -23.65
C GLY A 957 14.50 8.84 -22.39
N ASP A 958 15.83 8.96 -22.48
CA ASP A 958 16.79 9.14 -21.38
C ASP A 958 16.31 10.11 -20.29
N ASP A 959 16.36 9.75 -19.00
CA ASP A 959 17.52 9.99 -18.15
C ASP A 959 17.60 8.99 -16.97
N ASP A 960 18.22 7.83 -17.20
CA ASP A 960 18.86 7.05 -16.13
C ASP A 960 20.08 7.83 -15.61
N ASP A 961 19.90 8.61 -14.54
CA ASP A 961 20.81 8.79 -13.39
C ASP A 961 20.37 10.02 -12.58
N MET A 962 19.62 9.80 -11.50
CA MET A 962 19.69 10.67 -10.32
C MET A 962 20.33 9.87 -9.18
N ASP A 963 21.57 9.43 -9.41
CA ASP A 963 22.50 9.14 -8.33
C ASP A 963 23.08 10.49 -7.83
N GLY A 964 23.06 10.67 -6.51
CA GLY A 964 24.00 11.49 -5.74
C GLY A 964 24.25 12.96 -6.12
N ASP A 965 23.81 13.84 -5.22
CA ASP A 965 24.31 15.20 -4.97
C ASP A 965 23.88 16.32 -5.94
N LEU A 966 22.92 17.14 -5.47
CA LEU A 966 22.79 18.53 -5.92
C LEU A 966 24.16 19.24 -5.76
N PRO A 967 24.59 20.07 -6.72
CA PRO A 967 25.79 20.87 -6.57
C PRO A 967 25.67 21.74 -5.31
N GLU A 968 26.63 21.61 -4.38
CA GLU A 968 26.78 22.61 -3.33
C GLU A 968 26.98 23.99 -3.98
N PRO A 969 26.13 24.99 -3.66
CA PRO A 969 26.37 26.34 -4.14
C PRO A 969 27.71 26.85 -3.59
N PRO A 970 28.53 27.54 -4.39
CA PRO A 970 29.85 27.98 -3.98
C PRO A 970 29.74 28.90 -2.76
N THR A 971 30.46 28.53 -1.69
CA THR A 971 30.64 29.39 -0.51
C THR A 971 31.25 30.72 -0.94
N LEU A 972 30.48 31.80 -0.87
CA LEU A 972 31.02 33.16 -0.92
C LEU A 972 31.33 33.60 0.51
N ASN A 973 32.62 33.73 0.77
CA ASN A 973 33.17 34.28 2.01
C ASN A 973 32.61 35.70 2.29
N PRO A 974 32.43 36.05 3.58
CA PRO A 974 32.01 37.39 3.99
C PRO A 974 33.22 38.33 3.98
N THR A 975 33.26 39.27 3.04
CA THR A 975 34.00 40.52 3.20
C THR A 975 33.30 41.65 2.45
N VAL A 976 32.46 42.38 3.19
CA VAL A 976 32.42 43.85 3.43
C VAL A 976 30.98 44.23 3.75
#